data_AF-A0A1Z8ZD35-F1
#
_entry.id   AF-A0A1Z8ZD35-F1
#
_cell.length_a   1.000
_cell.length_b   1.000
_cell.length_c   1.000
_cell.angle_alpha   90.00
_cell.angle_beta   90.00
_cell.angle_gamma   90.00
#
_symmetry.space_group_name_H-M   'P 1'
#
loop_
_entity.id
_entity.type
_entity.pdbx_description
1 polymer ?
#
loop_
_entity_poly.entity_id
_entity_poly.type
_entity_poly.pdbx_seq_one_letter_code
_entity_poly.pdbx_strand_id
1 'polypeptide(L)'
;MPLLNIFKTCLFIIVLCENIITGRTITKIVNETDSYITIQIVKSIKTEADLAANYVFIGLPENKYPEIEIVSTKKIKSTFKFTKTGDNYFEWTNIQKHQNLYVATLKINSTLDKNNILEQITLKIYYPESQKNFKNANPNEKMLLSEKIINWNSAKNWFHKNQSHQRAISRQYQGKWLSFEIFTDGVKKISFNKLKESYDQLSSIDPRSLMLFSSPEFGRSRKYETNIPIPENLEEIPIIIYGEDDGAFDYNDKIIFYGQGPSGFDYDGSDVKWSQNLYFNSSKYWIFIPLDNSLRGKRIPFASDPSQIDISLDYGMSYHHNEVDLINPDLSGLRWYGPQVQGGSTQIITTPTPNGKNEVDCYIELKLRGYSLSGSSSTFHSIELHANSINENKIGSTSSWTGNGLRTISGTISGTDLNSNGNNFFISNLSSDNNSSPLIDFFTMKYGRKLIFNDKQLDFHSPVENTSLRFNFHDELPENVNIFDISNSRSPKRISIKDQLYIEVSSPTNKPGRYVVFNQNDIDSISSFVKEEQNNFSTLRNYNTRADYIIIGPDMYRDSARPLIDLRSPAIYASLEDIYKEFSGGNIDPMAIRTFVQWTQENWIPPSPIHLLLLGDSGYDYRNINGLSAIVVPTIQVQSFISYPSDDRLTTIYGNLPELSIGRFPAKNISQVESFVDKIIFIETNNILGTWRQKLTLIADDPARPEPNHGGIATGKSHTLNSETLSDIIPSIIDVEKIYMLEYPEVSDASAYGVTKPAATEALFNSIKNGTAIINYIGHGSAFQLAQEKLLYLNRGDLESIKTNGRMPLWIVGTCSFGHFDDPLAESFGEELIRYPMDAASAVISTCRPITVTGNERYTQDLFEYLFNENGISSLPIGICLQSIKNGSTESEYFHLFGDPALNIPMAKNRINNITIEAETLKTLSTAEINFNHELAASNASGVVLIKDANRSVTRSYNIASTTQTLSYDLPGATLFRGNFKLSEGYNSVDIRIPQDISYSLNPSKILIYLINEGVESISEINPIYLVGGDGTMDSNGPLINFISTSGRIFKSGDHKSPQEKIIAEITDPLGINLTKELGHSIIIKNLDNNQSIDITDNFFYDYNSITTGRIDLENYFSTGVNYSLIAWDNANNPSEQEIRLFSSNDENLRLYNVFNFPNPFMSNTTFTFELSLEADVAIDIYTLGGRKIKNFMYKSYQPGFHTIEWGGKNEYGNLLSNGVYVYKIKARNNNSKTHKIGKIAIYR
;
A
#
# COMPACT_ATOMS: atom_id res chain seq x y z
N MET A 1 -18.84 44.82 18.34
CA MET A 1 -19.57 43.57 18.01
C MET A 1 -20.19 43.50 16.61
N PRO A 2 -20.75 44.57 15.98
CA PRO A 2 -21.35 44.43 14.65
C PRO A 2 -20.32 44.34 13.50
N LEU A 3 -19.15 44.97 13.63
CA LEU A 3 -18.07 44.88 12.63
C LEU A 3 -17.47 43.46 12.50
N LEU A 4 -17.43 42.67 13.57
CA LEU A 4 -16.90 41.30 13.55
C LEU A 4 -17.84 40.33 12.81
N ASN A 5 -19.15 40.57 12.88
CA ASN A 5 -20.13 39.80 12.11
C ASN A 5 -20.13 40.19 10.63
N ILE A 6 -19.95 41.47 10.30
CA ILE A 6 -19.82 41.93 8.91
C ILE A 6 -18.54 41.39 8.27
N PHE A 7 -17.42 41.38 9.00
CA PHE A 7 -16.17 40.75 8.54
C PHE A 7 -16.33 39.25 8.30
N LYS A 8 -16.96 38.50 9.22
CA LYS A 8 -17.28 37.07 9.02
C LYS A 8 -18.22 36.83 7.83
N THR A 9 -19.15 37.74 7.56
CA THR A 9 -20.11 37.62 6.46
C THR A 9 -19.46 37.96 5.11
N CYS A 10 -18.57 38.96 5.06
CA CYS A 10 -17.81 39.31 3.86
C CYS A 10 -16.75 38.24 3.52
N LEU A 11 -16.04 37.70 4.51
CA LEU A 11 -15.13 36.56 4.30
C LEU A 11 -15.88 35.34 3.77
N PHE A 12 -17.12 35.12 4.25
CA PHE A 12 -17.99 34.04 3.81
C PHE A 12 -18.51 34.21 2.38
N ILE A 13 -18.75 35.44 1.90
CA ILE A 13 -19.11 35.71 0.51
C ILE A 13 -17.92 35.46 -0.43
N ILE A 14 -16.70 35.80 0.00
CA ILE A 14 -15.47 35.54 -0.77
C ILE A 14 -15.21 34.03 -0.87
N VAL A 15 -15.34 33.30 0.24
CA VAL A 15 -15.26 31.83 0.27
C VAL A 15 -16.37 31.21 -0.60
N LEU A 16 -17.61 31.72 -0.59
CA LEU A 16 -18.67 31.21 -1.48
C LEU A 16 -18.37 31.45 -2.97
N CYS A 17 -17.74 32.58 -3.32
CA CYS A 17 -17.41 32.91 -4.69
C CYS A 17 -16.26 32.04 -5.25
N GLU A 18 -15.25 31.70 -4.45
CA GLU A 18 -14.21 30.73 -4.84
C GLU A 18 -14.77 29.30 -4.97
N ASN A 19 -15.76 28.92 -4.14
CA ASN A 19 -16.29 27.55 -4.10
C ASN A 19 -17.30 27.19 -5.21
N ILE A 20 -17.89 28.18 -5.87
CA ILE A 20 -18.64 27.94 -7.12
C ILE A 20 -17.69 27.44 -8.22
N ILE A 21 -16.37 27.66 -8.06
CA ILE A 21 -15.33 27.33 -9.05
C ILE A 21 -14.70 25.94 -8.83
N THR A 22 -14.92 25.22 -7.72
CA THR A 22 -14.20 23.94 -7.46
C THR A 22 -15.06 22.67 -7.32
N GLY A 23 -16.39 22.74 -7.29
CA GLY A 23 -17.22 21.51 -7.23
C GLY A 23 -17.19 20.81 -5.85
N ARG A 24 -16.89 21.57 -4.79
CA ARG A 24 -16.67 21.02 -3.45
C ARG A 24 -17.98 20.77 -2.69
N THR A 25 -18.04 19.69 -1.90
CA THR A 25 -19.04 19.58 -0.83
C THR A 25 -18.47 20.13 0.47
N ILE A 26 -19.09 21.19 0.99
CA ILE A 26 -18.65 21.83 2.23
C ILE A 26 -19.63 21.48 3.32
N THR A 27 -19.10 20.90 4.40
CA THR A 27 -19.87 20.71 5.62
C THR A 27 -19.47 21.77 6.65
N LYS A 28 -20.38 22.71 6.90
CA LYS A 28 -20.18 23.81 7.84
C LYS A 28 -20.91 23.54 9.15
N ILE A 29 -20.23 23.75 10.27
CA ILE A 29 -20.86 23.80 11.58
C ILE A 29 -21.50 25.19 11.75
N VAL A 30 -22.84 25.23 11.82
CA VAL A 30 -23.61 26.47 12.04
C VAL A 30 -23.63 26.81 13.52
N ASN A 31 -23.86 25.81 14.36
CA ASN A 31 -23.83 25.91 15.82
C ASN A 31 -23.54 24.54 16.43
N GLU A 32 -22.82 24.50 17.55
CA GLU A 32 -22.54 23.28 18.30
C GLU A 32 -22.72 23.56 19.80
N THR A 33 -23.41 22.65 20.48
CA THR A 33 -23.63 22.68 21.93
C THR A 33 -23.42 21.26 22.49
N ASP A 34 -23.50 21.08 23.80
CA ASP A 34 -23.44 19.74 24.40
C ASP A 34 -24.68 18.88 24.12
N SER A 35 -25.78 19.47 23.61
CA SER A 35 -27.05 18.76 23.35
C SER A 35 -27.38 18.58 21.87
N TYR A 36 -26.83 19.40 20.98
CA TYR A 36 -27.05 19.28 19.54
C TYR A 36 -25.94 19.95 18.72
N ILE A 37 -25.84 19.54 17.46
CA ILE A 37 -25.09 20.25 16.41
C ILE A 37 -26.00 20.58 15.23
N THR A 38 -25.85 21.78 14.70
CA THR A 38 -26.45 22.18 13.43
C THR A 38 -25.37 22.21 12.37
N ILE A 39 -25.48 21.35 11.37
CA ILE A 39 -24.57 21.31 10.22
C ILE A 39 -25.30 21.77 8.96
N GLN A 40 -24.59 22.48 8.09
CA GLN A 40 -25.05 22.88 6.77
C GLN A 40 -24.13 22.26 5.74
N ILE A 41 -24.69 21.47 4.84
CA ILE A 41 -23.98 20.86 3.73
C ILE A 41 -24.38 21.58 2.46
N VAL A 42 -23.39 22.12 1.76
CA VAL A 42 -23.55 22.80 0.48
C VAL A 42 -22.75 22.01 -0.54
N LYS A 43 -23.40 21.60 -1.63
CA LYS A 43 -22.79 20.86 -2.74
C LYS A 43 -22.73 21.75 -3.97
N SER A 44 -21.53 21.95 -4.48
CA SER A 44 -21.31 22.49 -5.82
C SER A 44 -21.23 21.31 -6.78
N ILE A 45 -22.20 21.14 -7.67
CA ILE A 45 -22.31 19.95 -8.54
C ILE A 45 -21.76 20.30 -9.92
N LYS A 46 -20.63 19.69 -10.28
CA LYS A 46 -19.91 19.86 -11.54
C LYS A 46 -19.75 18.56 -12.32
N THR A 47 -19.49 17.46 -11.63
CA THR A 47 -19.28 16.13 -12.22
C THR A 47 -20.35 15.15 -11.76
N GLU A 48 -20.36 13.94 -12.34
CA GLU A 48 -21.23 12.86 -11.88
C GLU A 48 -20.80 12.34 -10.50
N ALA A 49 -19.52 12.43 -10.15
CA ALA A 49 -19.02 12.01 -8.83
C ALA A 49 -19.61 12.86 -7.70
N ASP A 50 -19.88 14.15 -7.93
CA ASP A 50 -20.55 15.05 -6.97
C ASP A 50 -21.97 14.59 -6.59
N LEU A 51 -22.58 13.71 -7.40
CA LEU A 51 -23.86 13.10 -7.11
C LEU A 51 -23.77 11.99 -6.05
N ALA A 52 -22.57 11.53 -5.72
CA ALA A 52 -22.36 10.52 -4.70
C ALA A 52 -22.92 10.99 -3.34
N ALA A 53 -23.42 10.02 -2.57
CA ALA A 53 -23.83 10.31 -1.20
C ALA A 53 -22.64 10.80 -0.39
N ASN A 54 -22.88 11.77 0.49
CA ASN A 54 -21.88 12.31 1.38
C ASN A 54 -21.97 11.63 2.75
N TYR A 55 -20.83 11.42 3.40
CA TYR A 55 -20.76 10.73 4.68
C TYR A 55 -20.22 11.68 5.74
N VAL A 56 -20.95 11.81 6.85
CA VAL A 56 -20.56 12.63 8.00
C VAL A 56 -20.47 11.73 9.22
N PHE A 57 -19.36 11.81 9.95
CA PHE A 57 -19.14 11.03 11.17
C PHE A 57 -19.41 11.89 12.40
N ILE A 58 -20.28 11.40 13.28
CA ILE A 58 -20.73 12.10 14.48
C ILE A 58 -20.35 11.28 15.70
N GLY A 59 -19.57 11.88 16.60
CA GLY A 59 -19.26 11.31 17.90
C GLY A 59 -20.46 11.42 18.82
N LEU A 60 -20.72 10.37 19.61
CA LEU A 60 -21.92 10.23 20.43
C LEU A 60 -21.56 9.83 21.86
N PRO A 61 -22.33 10.31 22.85
CA PRO A 61 -22.14 9.91 24.25
C PRO A 61 -22.70 8.51 24.57
N GLU A 62 -23.51 7.92 23.68
CA GLU A 62 -24.11 6.60 23.85
C GLU A 62 -24.22 5.85 22.52
N ASN A 63 -24.35 4.52 22.59
CA ASN A 63 -24.64 3.66 21.43
C ASN A 63 -26.11 3.78 21.00
N LYS A 64 -26.52 4.98 20.59
CA LYS A 64 -27.88 5.26 20.11
C LYS A 64 -27.81 6.31 19.01
N TYR A 65 -28.47 6.07 17.89
CA TYR A 65 -28.58 7.06 16.82
C TYR A 65 -29.21 8.36 17.35
N PRO A 66 -28.63 9.53 17.02
CA PRO A 66 -29.21 10.81 17.41
C PRO A 66 -30.44 11.13 16.55
N GLU A 67 -31.32 11.96 17.08
CA GLU A 67 -32.49 12.45 16.36
C GLU A 67 -32.09 13.57 15.40
N ILE A 68 -32.62 13.55 14.17
CA ILE A 68 -32.32 14.54 13.14
C ILE A 68 -33.58 15.32 12.76
N GLU A 69 -33.46 16.64 12.75
CA GLU A 69 -34.43 17.57 12.20
C GLU A 69 -33.85 18.24 10.94
N ILE A 70 -34.59 18.18 9.83
CA ILE A 70 -34.24 18.94 8.62
C ILE A 70 -34.70 20.39 8.82
N VAL A 71 -33.75 21.31 8.97
CA VAL A 71 -34.04 22.74 9.14
C VAL A 71 -34.38 23.39 7.80
N SER A 72 -33.65 23.05 6.75
CA SER A 72 -33.90 23.56 5.39
C SER A 72 -33.26 22.67 4.32
N THR A 73 -33.81 22.73 3.10
CA THR A 73 -33.22 22.11 1.90
C THR A 73 -33.30 23.06 0.72
N LYS A 74 -32.33 22.95 -0.19
CA LYS A 74 -32.35 23.60 -1.50
C LYS A 74 -32.09 22.53 -2.56
N LYS A 75 -32.94 22.49 -3.58
CA LYS A 75 -32.83 21.56 -4.69
C LYS A 75 -32.64 22.31 -5.99
N ILE A 76 -31.88 21.71 -6.88
CA ILE A 76 -31.71 22.16 -8.27
C ILE A 76 -32.17 21.06 -9.22
N LYS A 77 -32.58 21.45 -10.43
CA LYS A 77 -32.89 20.49 -11.48
C LYS A 77 -31.59 19.94 -12.06
N SER A 78 -31.49 18.62 -12.16
CA SER A 78 -30.32 17.96 -12.73
C SER A 78 -30.23 18.08 -14.24
N THR A 79 -29.01 18.24 -14.72
CA THR A 79 -28.63 18.06 -16.12
C THR A 79 -28.05 16.66 -16.39
N PHE A 80 -27.65 15.92 -15.34
CA PHE A 80 -27.11 14.56 -15.42
C PHE A 80 -28.22 13.51 -15.38
N LYS A 81 -27.99 12.37 -16.05
CA LYS A 81 -28.81 11.15 -15.86
C LYS A 81 -28.20 10.35 -14.73
N PHE A 82 -28.97 10.06 -13.69
CA PHE A 82 -28.49 9.31 -12.54
C PHE A 82 -29.59 8.39 -12.00
N THR A 83 -29.15 7.38 -11.26
CA THR A 83 -30.02 6.56 -10.41
C THR A 83 -30.17 7.24 -9.04
N LYS A 84 -31.35 7.07 -8.44
CA LYS A 84 -31.65 7.60 -7.11
C LYS A 84 -30.67 6.98 -6.09
N THR A 85 -30.06 7.80 -5.24
CA THR A 85 -29.05 7.37 -4.24
C THR A 85 -29.66 6.89 -2.92
N GLY A 86 -30.93 7.20 -2.67
CA GLY A 86 -31.71 6.67 -1.54
C GLY A 86 -33.08 7.31 -1.43
N ASP A 87 -33.98 6.72 -0.64
CA ASP A 87 -35.38 7.15 -0.53
C ASP A 87 -35.63 8.39 0.32
N ASN A 88 -34.71 8.67 1.25
CA ASN A 88 -34.75 9.80 2.17
C ASN A 88 -33.52 10.70 2.02
N TYR A 89 -33.62 11.97 2.45
CA TYR A 89 -32.51 12.93 2.39
C TYR A 89 -31.24 12.42 3.10
N PHE A 90 -31.42 11.64 4.16
CA PHE A 90 -30.35 11.06 4.93
C PHE A 90 -30.74 9.67 5.44
N GLU A 91 -29.73 8.87 5.75
CA GLU A 91 -29.88 7.58 6.43
C GLU A 91 -28.68 7.36 7.37
N TRP A 92 -28.96 6.80 8.55
CA TRP A 92 -27.92 6.27 9.41
C TRP A 92 -27.46 4.92 8.85
N THR A 93 -26.18 4.81 8.54
CA THR A 93 -25.62 3.61 7.90
C THR A 93 -24.92 2.69 8.89
N ASN A 94 -24.36 3.27 9.95
CA ASN A 94 -23.57 2.54 10.92
C ASN A 94 -23.47 3.32 12.24
N ILE A 95 -23.38 2.61 13.36
CA ILE A 95 -22.93 3.12 14.66
C ILE A 95 -21.96 2.11 15.23
N GLN A 96 -20.74 2.54 15.52
CA GLN A 96 -19.69 1.67 16.06
C GLN A 96 -18.86 2.37 17.12
N LYS A 97 -18.13 1.59 17.91
CA LYS A 97 -17.15 2.11 18.87
C LYS A 97 -15.80 2.30 18.16
N HIS A 98 -15.20 3.48 18.25
CA HIS A 98 -13.87 3.78 17.71
C HIS A 98 -13.01 4.41 18.81
N GLN A 99 -11.96 3.72 19.27
CA GLN A 99 -11.11 4.13 20.40
C GLN A 99 -11.90 4.63 21.63
N ASN A 100 -12.98 3.93 22.01
CA ASN A 100 -13.86 4.29 23.14
C ASN A 100 -14.85 5.44 22.96
N LEU A 101 -14.95 6.00 21.76
CA LEU A 101 -16.04 6.90 21.38
C LEU A 101 -17.06 6.15 20.52
N TYR A 102 -18.35 6.32 20.75
CA TYR A 102 -19.35 5.86 19.78
C TYR A 102 -19.39 6.84 18.61
N VAL A 103 -19.34 6.32 17.39
CA VAL A 103 -19.32 7.10 16.16
C VAL A 103 -20.45 6.60 15.28
N ALA A 104 -21.37 7.48 14.91
CA ALA A 104 -22.41 7.19 13.93
C ALA A 104 -22.07 7.81 12.57
N THR A 105 -22.33 7.04 11.51
CA THR A 105 -22.12 7.45 10.12
C THR A 105 -23.44 7.87 9.49
N LEU A 106 -23.57 9.16 9.24
CA LEU A 106 -24.71 9.74 8.56
C LEU A 106 -24.42 9.80 7.05
N LYS A 107 -25.18 9.06 6.26
CA LYS A 107 -25.15 9.15 4.79
C LYS A 107 -26.21 10.13 4.32
N ILE A 108 -25.83 11.03 3.42
CA ILE A 108 -26.67 12.11 2.92
C ILE A 108 -26.79 11.98 1.41
N ASN A 109 -28.01 11.65 0.98
CA ASN A 109 -28.32 11.32 -0.40
C ASN A 109 -28.46 12.59 -1.24
N SER A 110 -27.69 12.68 -2.32
CA SER A 110 -27.73 13.82 -3.24
C SER A 110 -28.94 13.76 -4.18
N THR A 111 -29.43 12.55 -4.48
CA THR A 111 -30.38 12.30 -5.56
C THR A 111 -31.60 11.54 -5.06
N LEU A 112 -32.70 12.27 -4.81
CA LEU A 112 -33.93 11.76 -4.16
C LEU A 112 -35.09 11.49 -5.12
N ASP A 113 -35.04 12.13 -6.28
CA ASP A 113 -35.96 11.90 -7.38
C ASP A 113 -35.16 11.97 -8.69
N LYS A 114 -35.71 11.45 -9.80
CA LYS A 114 -34.96 11.29 -11.06
C LYS A 114 -34.54 12.62 -11.72
N ASN A 115 -35.00 13.76 -11.21
CA ASN A 115 -34.87 15.05 -11.89
C ASN A 115 -34.22 16.14 -11.03
N ASN A 116 -34.16 16.00 -9.71
CA ASN A 116 -33.65 17.01 -8.80
C ASN A 116 -32.49 16.49 -7.96
N ILE A 117 -31.52 17.37 -7.73
CA ILE A 117 -30.34 17.14 -6.91
C ILE A 117 -30.40 18.04 -5.69
N LEU A 118 -29.98 17.51 -4.55
CA LEU A 118 -29.81 18.23 -3.30
C LEU A 118 -28.54 19.08 -3.37
N GLU A 119 -28.72 20.38 -3.60
CA GLU A 119 -27.64 21.37 -3.60
C GLU A 119 -27.28 21.78 -2.16
N GLN A 120 -28.28 21.87 -1.28
CA GLN A 120 -28.03 22.25 0.11
C GLN A 120 -28.98 21.53 1.06
N ILE A 121 -28.46 21.14 2.22
CA ILE A 121 -29.26 20.69 3.35
C ILE A 121 -28.71 21.21 4.66
N THR A 122 -29.59 21.71 5.54
CA THR A 122 -29.24 22.07 6.90
C THR A 122 -29.91 21.08 7.85
N LEU A 123 -29.09 20.38 8.63
CA LEU A 123 -29.53 19.37 9.59
C LEU A 123 -29.22 19.84 11.00
N LYS A 124 -30.20 19.70 11.89
CA LYS A 124 -29.99 19.85 13.33
C LYS A 124 -30.08 18.46 13.95
N ILE A 125 -29.03 18.06 14.64
CA ILE A 125 -28.79 16.70 15.12
C ILE A 125 -28.71 16.75 16.64
N TYR A 126 -29.69 16.15 17.32
CA TYR A 126 -29.83 16.15 18.77
C TYR A 126 -29.17 14.91 19.35
N TYR A 127 -28.19 15.11 20.23
CA TYR A 127 -27.46 14.02 20.86
C TYR A 127 -28.34 13.30 21.89
N PRO A 128 -28.18 11.98 22.04
CA PRO A 128 -28.86 11.25 23.11
C PRO A 128 -28.37 11.75 24.48
N GLU A 129 -29.31 11.93 25.42
CA GLU A 129 -28.95 12.23 26.81
C GLU A 129 -28.13 11.07 27.42
N SER A 130 -27.09 11.40 28.19
CA SER A 130 -26.31 10.41 28.94
C SER A 130 -26.05 10.86 30.36
N GLN A 131 -26.09 9.91 31.30
CA GLN A 131 -25.78 10.09 32.72
C GLN A 131 -24.45 9.42 33.12
N LYS A 132 -23.58 9.08 32.15
CA LYS A 132 -22.34 8.30 32.40
C LYS A 132 -21.13 9.17 32.76
N ASN A 133 -20.16 8.53 33.43
CA ASN A 133 -18.83 9.08 33.71
C ASN A 133 -17.92 8.97 32.48
N PHE A 134 -17.77 10.05 31.71
CA PHE A 134 -16.85 10.13 30.59
C PHE A 134 -15.42 10.48 31.01
N LYS A 135 -14.48 10.33 30.08
CA LYS A 135 -13.13 10.91 30.13
C LYS A 135 -12.91 11.81 28.91
N ASN A 136 -11.91 12.67 29.00
CA ASN A 136 -11.42 13.41 27.84
C ASN A 136 -10.60 12.49 26.93
N ALA A 137 -10.59 12.83 25.64
CA ALA A 137 -9.74 12.20 24.63
C ALA A 137 -8.26 12.27 25.06
N ASN A 138 -7.56 11.14 24.99
CA ASN A 138 -6.11 11.09 25.13
C ASN A 138 -5.43 11.53 23.81
N PRO A 139 -4.09 11.69 23.78
CA PRO A 139 -3.38 12.11 22.57
C PRO A 139 -3.63 11.22 21.34
N ASN A 140 -3.67 9.90 21.49
CA ASN A 140 -3.90 8.95 20.39
C ASN A 140 -5.32 9.02 19.84
N GLU A 141 -6.30 9.05 20.75
CA GLU A 141 -7.72 9.23 20.42
C GLU A 141 -7.94 10.55 19.68
N LYS A 142 -7.28 11.63 20.12
CA LYS A 142 -7.30 12.91 19.42
C LYS A 142 -6.67 12.80 18.04
N MET A 143 -5.49 12.21 17.92
CA MET A 143 -4.77 12.09 16.65
C MET A 143 -5.56 11.28 15.62
N LEU A 144 -6.24 10.23 16.03
CA LEU A 144 -7.02 9.38 15.12
C LEU A 144 -8.36 10.00 14.72
N LEU A 145 -9.04 10.72 15.63
CA LEU A 145 -10.46 11.06 15.47
C LEU A 145 -10.76 12.54 15.25
N SER A 146 -9.84 13.46 15.57
CA SER A 146 -10.19 14.88 15.61
C SER A 146 -10.58 15.48 14.27
N GLU A 147 -9.95 15.03 13.18
CA GLU A 147 -10.27 15.48 11.82
C GLU A 147 -11.45 14.70 11.22
N LYS A 148 -11.72 13.48 11.72
CA LYS A 148 -12.79 12.61 11.21
C LYS A 148 -14.16 12.98 11.78
N ILE A 149 -14.22 13.36 13.06
CA ILE A 149 -15.47 13.59 13.80
C ILE A 149 -15.89 15.05 13.70
N ILE A 150 -17.05 15.30 13.08
CA ILE A 150 -17.48 16.68 12.81
C ILE A 150 -17.78 17.49 14.07
N ASN A 151 -18.31 16.86 15.12
CA ASN A 151 -18.64 17.49 16.39
C ASN A 151 -17.54 17.26 17.44
N TRP A 152 -16.27 17.36 17.02
CA TRP A 152 -15.15 17.07 17.89
C TRP A 152 -15.10 17.95 19.14
N ASN A 153 -15.61 19.19 19.10
CA ASN A 153 -15.58 20.09 20.25
C ASN A 153 -16.37 19.53 21.44
N SER A 154 -17.51 18.91 21.16
CA SER A 154 -18.30 18.19 22.18
C SER A 154 -17.79 16.76 22.39
N ALA A 155 -17.56 16.01 21.30
CA ALA A 155 -17.24 14.58 21.34
C ALA A 155 -15.91 14.23 22.04
N LYS A 156 -14.94 15.16 22.06
CA LYS A 156 -13.67 14.98 22.79
C LYS A 156 -13.85 14.72 24.29
N ASN A 157 -15.03 15.02 24.85
CA ASN A 157 -15.34 14.82 26.27
C ASN A 157 -16.25 13.60 26.53
N TRP A 158 -16.57 12.80 25.50
CA TRP A 158 -17.53 11.68 25.59
C TRP A 158 -16.89 10.30 25.50
N PHE A 159 -15.58 10.21 25.69
CA PHE A 159 -14.88 8.94 25.64
C PHE A 159 -15.26 8.09 26.85
N HIS A 160 -15.64 6.84 26.60
CA HIS A 160 -15.93 5.90 27.68
C HIS A 160 -14.63 5.45 28.34
N LYS A 161 -14.66 5.32 29.66
CA LYS A 161 -13.56 4.67 30.38
C LYS A 161 -13.61 3.17 30.07
N ASN A 162 -12.47 2.59 29.71
CA ASN A 162 -12.36 1.14 29.59
C ASN A 162 -12.69 0.52 30.96
N GLN A 163 -13.74 -0.30 31.00
CA GLN A 163 -13.97 -1.17 32.14
C GLN A 163 -12.95 -2.29 32.04
N SER A 164 -11.85 -2.22 32.82
CA SER A 164 -10.90 -3.33 32.86
C SER A 164 -11.66 -4.55 33.37
N HIS A 165 -11.99 -5.46 32.47
CA HIS A 165 -12.42 -6.78 32.87
C HIS A 165 -11.14 -7.51 33.26
N GLN A 166 -10.75 -7.42 34.54
CA GLN A 166 -9.87 -8.43 35.10
C GLN A 166 -10.68 -9.74 35.08
N ARG A 167 -10.76 -10.41 33.94
CA ARG A 167 -11.09 -11.83 33.96
C ARG A 167 -10.01 -12.47 34.81
N ALA A 168 -10.44 -13.27 35.79
CA ALA A 168 -9.53 -14.05 36.59
C ALA A 168 -8.59 -14.80 35.63
N ILE A 169 -7.28 -14.62 35.82
CA ILE A 169 -6.23 -15.36 35.11
C ILE A 169 -6.69 -16.81 34.99
N SER A 170 -6.81 -17.33 33.76
CA SER A 170 -7.04 -18.76 33.56
C SER A 170 -5.90 -19.46 34.31
N ARG A 171 -6.26 -20.33 35.27
CA ARG A 171 -5.31 -21.00 36.17
C ARG A 171 -4.04 -21.36 35.41
N GLN A 172 -2.92 -20.75 35.79
CA GLN A 172 -1.64 -21.01 35.14
C GLN A 172 -1.17 -22.39 35.62
N TYR A 173 -1.61 -23.43 34.91
CA TYR A 173 -1.23 -24.79 35.27
C TYR A 173 0.23 -25.01 34.90
N GLN A 174 1.06 -25.34 35.89
CA GLN A 174 2.44 -25.75 35.63
C GLN A 174 2.45 -27.17 35.07
N GLY A 175 3.08 -27.37 33.91
CA GLY A 175 3.03 -28.63 33.19
C GLY A 175 3.77 -28.56 31.86
N LYS A 176 3.60 -29.62 31.07
CA LYS A 176 4.10 -29.73 29.71
C LYS A 176 2.93 -29.75 28.74
N TRP A 177 3.12 -29.09 27.61
CA TRP A 177 2.17 -29.06 26.52
C TRP A 177 2.75 -29.80 25.33
N LEU A 178 1.94 -30.65 24.71
CA LEU A 178 2.23 -31.22 23.41
C LEU A 178 1.07 -30.89 22.48
N SER A 179 1.34 -30.72 21.20
CA SER A 179 0.30 -30.47 20.19
C SER A 179 0.32 -31.54 19.10
N PHE A 180 -0.81 -31.70 18.41
CA PHE A 180 -0.98 -32.62 17.29
C PHE A 180 -2.12 -32.15 16.38
N GLU A 181 -2.25 -32.76 15.21
CA GLU A 181 -3.21 -32.35 14.18
C GLU A 181 -4.25 -33.43 13.88
N ILE A 182 -5.47 -32.98 13.54
CA ILE A 182 -6.59 -33.82 13.11
C ILE A 182 -7.10 -33.32 11.75
N PHE A 183 -7.24 -34.24 10.79
CA PHE A 183 -7.69 -33.94 9.42
C PHE A 183 -9.17 -34.24 9.19
N THR A 184 -9.77 -35.14 9.97
CA THR A 184 -11.15 -35.59 9.79
C THR A 184 -11.87 -35.74 11.11
N ASP A 185 -13.17 -35.44 11.10
CA ASP A 185 -14.07 -35.74 12.21
C ASP A 185 -14.04 -37.23 12.56
N GLY A 186 -14.16 -37.54 13.85
CA GLY A 186 -14.36 -38.91 14.32
C GLY A 186 -13.76 -39.18 15.69
N VAL A 187 -13.94 -40.41 16.17
CA VAL A 187 -13.31 -40.87 17.41
C VAL A 187 -11.83 -41.16 17.12
N LYS A 188 -10.94 -40.65 17.97
CA LYS A 188 -9.48 -40.83 17.86
C LYS A 188 -8.92 -41.39 19.16
N LYS A 189 -7.76 -42.07 19.07
CA LYS A 189 -7.05 -42.58 20.25
C LYS A 189 -5.63 -42.02 20.37
N ILE A 190 -5.17 -41.82 21.59
CA ILE A 190 -3.76 -41.58 21.93
C ILE A 190 -3.31 -42.79 22.76
N SER A 191 -2.32 -43.52 22.26
CA SER A 191 -1.72 -44.67 22.96
C SER A 191 -0.51 -44.25 23.79
N PHE A 192 -0.24 -44.96 24.88
CA PHE A 192 0.93 -44.72 25.72
C PHE A 192 2.23 -44.68 24.92
N ASN A 193 2.47 -45.66 24.04
CA ASN A 193 3.71 -45.73 23.26
C ASN A 193 3.95 -44.47 22.43
N LYS A 194 2.89 -43.94 21.81
CA LYS A 194 2.97 -42.75 20.98
C LYS A 194 3.22 -41.49 21.79
N LEU A 195 2.61 -41.38 22.97
CA LEU A 195 2.84 -40.25 23.85
C LEU A 195 4.25 -40.32 24.49
N LYS A 196 4.74 -41.53 24.79
CA LYS A 196 6.06 -41.76 25.41
C LYS A 196 7.21 -41.33 24.53
N GLU A 197 7.08 -41.47 23.21
CA GLU A 197 8.05 -40.96 22.22
C GLU A 197 8.31 -39.45 22.39
N SER A 198 7.38 -38.69 22.97
CA SER A 198 7.50 -37.23 23.18
C SER A 198 7.63 -36.81 24.66
N TYR A 199 7.36 -37.71 25.60
CA TYR A 199 7.50 -37.44 27.04
C TYR A 199 7.93 -38.70 27.82
N ASP A 200 9.19 -38.74 28.26
CA ASP A 200 9.80 -39.94 28.86
C ASP A 200 9.27 -40.31 30.26
N GLN A 201 8.68 -39.36 31.00
CA GLN A 201 8.26 -39.52 32.40
C GLN A 201 6.77 -39.90 32.58
N LEU A 202 6.10 -40.37 31.52
CA LEU A 202 4.65 -40.68 31.54
C LEU A 202 4.20 -41.64 32.64
N SER A 203 4.98 -42.67 32.94
CA SER A 203 4.61 -43.70 33.91
C SER A 203 4.57 -43.19 35.37
N SER A 204 4.97 -41.94 35.62
CA SER A 204 4.90 -41.28 36.93
C SER A 204 3.69 -40.35 37.08
N ILE A 205 2.87 -40.23 36.03
CA ILE A 205 1.71 -39.34 35.99
C ILE A 205 0.44 -40.13 36.27
N ASP A 206 -0.41 -39.55 37.11
CA ASP A 206 -1.78 -40.03 37.29
C ASP A 206 -2.57 -39.75 36.01
N PRO A 207 -3.00 -40.74 35.23
CA PRO A 207 -3.73 -40.52 33.98
C PRO A 207 -4.96 -39.62 34.18
N ARG A 208 -5.55 -39.62 35.39
CA ARG A 208 -6.70 -38.79 35.73
C ARG A 208 -6.44 -37.30 35.62
N SER A 209 -5.18 -36.87 35.68
CA SER A 209 -4.77 -35.46 35.58
C SER A 209 -4.57 -34.98 34.15
N LEU A 210 -4.53 -35.86 33.15
CA LEU A 210 -4.37 -35.48 31.75
C LEU A 210 -5.60 -34.72 31.24
N MET A 211 -5.33 -33.67 30.47
CA MET A 211 -6.33 -32.78 29.87
C MET A 211 -6.08 -32.63 28.38
N LEU A 212 -7.14 -32.52 27.59
CA LEU A 212 -7.08 -32.31 26.15
C LEU A 212 -7.80 -31.00 25.80
N PHE A 213 -7.26 -30.23 24.88
CA PHE A 213 -7.78 -28.92 24.48
C PHE A 213 -7.80 -28.77 22.95
N SER A 214 -8.70 -27.90 22.49
CA SER A 214 -8.77 -27.41 21.11
C SER A 214 -9.04 -25.91 21.12
N SER A 215 -8.97 -25.27 19.95
CA SER A 215 -9.65 -23.99 19.74
C SER A 215 -11.16 -24.11 20.00
N PRO A 216 -11.83 -23.03 20.44
CA PRO A 216 -13.29 -23.00 20.66
C PRO A 216 -14.12 -23.32 19.42
N GLU A 217 -13.55 -23.16 18.23
CA GLU A 217 -14.19 -23.49 16.96
C GLU A 217 -13.98 -24.95 16.53
N PHE A 218 -13.17 -25.72 17.24
CA PHE A 218 -12.89 -27.14 16.94
C PHE A 218 -12.39 -27.36 15.50
N GLY A 219 -11.70 -26.34 14.94
CA GLY A 219 -11.20 -26.34 13.57
C GLY A 219 -12.13 -25.79 12.50
N ARG A 220 -13.41 -25.54 12.82
CA ARG A 220 -14.36 -24.97 11.87
C ARG A 220 -14.09 -23.50 11.57
N SER A 221 -14.62 -23.03 10.43
CA SER A 221 -14.51 -21.63 10.01
C SER A 221 -15.06 -20.67 11.06
N ARG A 222 -14.30 -19.61 11.31
CA ARG A 222 -14.76 -18.49 12.14
C ARG A 222 -15.78 -17.63 11.40
N LYS A 223 -16.68 -17.03 12.15
CA LYS A 223 -17.63 -16.05 11.61
C LYS A 223 -16.89 -14.75 11.25
N TYR A 224 -17.24 -14.17 10.11
CA TYR A 224 -16.74 -12.87 9.65
C TYR A 224 -17.50 -11.68 10.25
N GLU A 225 -18.56 -11.94 11.00
CA GLU A 225 -19.39 -10.94 11.66
C GLU A 225 -18.54 -10.00 12.55
N THR A 226 -19.01 -8.78 12.74
CA THR A 226 -18.42 -7.77 13.61
C THR A 226 -19.15 -7.78 14.95
N ASN A 227 -18.59 -7.12 15.97
CA ASN A 227 -19.19 -7.06 17.32
C ASN A 227 -19.33 -8.42 18.02
N ILE A 228 -18.45 -9.37 17.73
CA ILE A 228 -18.44 -10.68 18.41
C ILE A 228 -17.58 -10.64 19.69
N PRO A 229 -17.97 -11.33 20.77
CA PRO A 229 -17.13 -11.45 21.96
C PRO A 229 -15.82 -12.19 21.67
N ILE A 230 -14.72 -11.78 22.30
CA ILE A 230 -13.44 -12.52 22.22
C ILE A 230 -13.62 -13.89 22.90
N PRO A 231 -13.41 -15.01 22.18
CA PRO A 231 -13.49 -16.33 22.77
C PRO A 231 -12.28 -16.61 23.67
N GLU A 232 -12.43 -17.58 24.58
CA GLU A 232 -11.30 -18.14 25.33
C GLU A 232 -10.25 -18.71 24.36
N ASN A 233 -8.97 -18.77 24.76
CA ASN A 233 -7.94 -19.28 23.85
C ASN A 233 -8.15 -20.78 23.54
N LEU A 234 -8.23 -21.58 24.59
CA LEU A 234 -8.35 -23.04 24.51
C LEU A 234 -9.56 -23.51 25.30
N GLU A 235 -10.32 -24.44 24.73
CA GLU A 235 -11.44 -25.10 25.39
C GLU A 235 -11.06 -26.56 25.70
N GLU A 236 -11.22 -26.96 26.96
CA GLU A 236 -10.94 -28.34 27.39
C GLU A 236 -12.02 -29.30 26.88
N ILE A 237 -11.60 -30.34 26.18
CA ILE A 237 -12.42 -31.40 25.58
C ILE A 237 -12.52 -32.60 26.54
N PRO A 238 -13.72 -33.13 26.77
CA PRO A 238 -13.90 -34.37 27.54
C PRO A 238 -13.24 -35.59 26.88
N ILE A 239 -12.50 -36.37 27.67
CA ILE A 239 -11.81 -37.59 27.22
C ILE A 239 -12.26 -38.83 28.01
N ILE A 240 -11.95 -40.02 27.50
CA ILE A 240 -12.00 -41.29 28.25
C ILE A 240 -10.57 -41.79 28.36
N ILE A 241 -10.19 -42.31 29.52
CA ILE A 241 -8.92 -43.03 29.68
C ILE A 241 -9.22 -44.46 30.10
N TYR A 242 -8.75 -45.41 29.31
CA TYR A 242 -8.79 -46.82 29.66
C TYR A 242 -7.51 -47.16 30.42
N GLY A 243 -7.66 -47.86 31.55
CA GLY A 243 -6.58 -48.26 32.44
C GLY A 243 -6.26 -47.25 33.57
N GLU A 244 -7.06 -46.19 33.74
CA GLU A 244 -6.76 -45.15 34.76
C GLU A 244 -6.94 -45.56 36.24
N ASP A 245 -7.36 -46.80 36.52
CA ASP A 245 -7.72 -47.29 37.86
C ASP A 245 -6.51 -47.50 38.79
N ASP A 246 -5.36 -47.88 38.24
CA ASP A 246 -4.13 -48.11 39.01
C ASP A 246 -3.33 -46.83 39.30
N GLY A 247 -3.75 -45.70 38.71
CA GLY A 247 -3.15 -44.39 38.89
C GLY A 247 -1.80 -44.21 38.20
N ALA A 248 -1.43 -45.07 37.24
CA ALA A 248 -0.20 -44.93 36.46
C ALA A 248 -0.50 -45.07 34.96
N PHE A 249 -0.09 -44.08 34.14
CA PHE A 249 -0.30 -44.19 32.69
C PHE A 249 0.74 -45.15 32.07
N ASP A 250 0.34 -46.35 31.67
CA ASP A 250 1.24 -47.44 31.23
C ASP A 250 0.97 -47.99 29.81
N TYR A 251 1.71 -49.02 29.38
CA TYR A 251 1.65 -49.60 28.02
C TYR A 251 0.24 -50.02 27.57
N ASN A 252 -0.63 -50.44 28.48
CA ASN A 252 -1.98 -50.88 28.16
C ASN A 252 -2.98 -49.72 28.07
N ASP A 253 -2.56 -48.52 28.45
CA ASP A 253 -3.45 -47.38 28.58
C ASP A 253 -3.61 -46.61 27.28
N LYS A 254 -4.80 -46.02 27.14
CA LYS A 254 -5.16 -45.20 25.99
C LYS A 254 -6.17 -44.13 26.36
N ILE A 255 -6.01 -42.97 25.72
CA ILE A 255 -6.96 -41.87 25.76
C ILE A 255 -7.84 -41.95 24.51
N ILE A 256 -9.16 -41.85 24.66
CA ILE A 256 -10.13 -41.84 23.57
C ILE A 256 -10.97 -40.56 23.67
N PHE A 257 -11.18 -39.90 22.53
CA PHE A 257 -11.94 -38.66 22.44
C PHE A 257 -12.60 -38.52 21.06
N TYR A 258 -13.58 -37.63 20.95
CA TYR A 258 -14.14 -37.22 19.66
C TYR A 258 -13.43 -35.95 19.20
N GLY A 259 -12.77 -36.01 18.04
CA GLY A 259 -12.09 -34.87 17.42
C GLY A 259 -12.83 -34.41 16.18
N GLN A 260 -12.84 -33.11 15.93
CA GLN A 260 -13.31 -32.51 14.68
C GLN A 260 -12.12 -32.02 13.84
N GLY A 261 -12.16 -32.32 12.55
CA GLY A 261 -11.26 -31.78 11.54
C GLY A 261 -11.71 -30.38 11.08
N PRO A 262 -11.08 -29.82 10.04
CA PRO A 262 -11.48 -28.51 9.48
C PRO A 262 -12.83 -28.54 8.75
N SER A 263 -13.26 -29.73 8.29
CA SER A 263 -14.48 -29.90 7.51
C SER A 263 -15.34 -31.05 8.01
N GLY A 264 -16.66 -30.88 7.95
CA GLY A 264 -17.63 -31.89 8.34
C GLY A 264 -19.07 -31.35 8.39
N PHE A 265 -20.01 -32.20 8.77
CA PHE A 265 -21.42 -31.82 8.90
C PHE A 265 -21.70 -31.18 10.26
N ASP A 266 -22.26 -29.97 10.23
CA ASP A 266 -22.68 -29.22 11.41
C ASP A 266 -24.18 -28.87 11.31
N TYR A 267 -24.76 -28.40 12.42
CA TYR A 267 -26.18 -28.06 12.50
C TYR A 267 -26.43 -26.56 12.37
N ASP A 268 -27.36 -26.18 11.49
CA ASP A 268 -27.90 -24.83 11.37
C ASP A 268 -29.41 -24.88 11.65
N GLY A 269 -29.78 -24.71 12.92
CA GLY A 269 -31.11 -25.08 13.39
C GLY A 269 -31.32 -26.59 13.29
N SER A 270 -32.39 -27.01 12.60
CA SER A 270 -32.68 -28.42 12.32
C SER A 270 -32.02 -28.95 11.04
N ASP A 271 -31.43 -28.07 10.22
CA ASP A 271 -30.74 -28.46 8.98
C ASP A 271 -29.32 -28.96 9.27
N VAL A 272 -28.92 -30.02 8.58
CA VAL A 272 -27.55 -30.52 8.58
C VAL A 272 -26.86 -29.96 7.34
N LYS A 273 -25.80 -29.16 7.54
CA LYS A 273 -25.06 -28.50 6.47
C LYS A 273 -23.60 -28.89 6.53
N TRP A 274 -22.98 -29.01 5.36
CA TRP A 274 -21.54 -29.14 5.28
C TRP A 274 -20.88 -27.81 5.66
N SER A 275 -19.87 -27.90 6.51
CA SER A 275 -19.05 -26.79 6.98
C SER A 275 -17.61 -27.12 6.64
N GLN A 276 -16.93 -26.22 5.95
CA GLN A 276 -15.55 -26.39 5.51
C GLN A 276 -14.72 -25.18 5.92
N ASN A 277 -13.53 -25.44 6.47
CA ASN A 277 -12.54 -24.40 6.66
C ASN A 277 -11.82 -24.09 5.35
N LEU A 278 -11.84 -22.82 4.95
CA LEU A 278 -11.25 -22.38 3.69
C LEU A 278 -9.78 -21.93 3.84
N TYR A 279 -9.27 -21.86 5.08
CA TYR A 279 -7.93 -21.35 5.39
C TYR A 279 -6.90 -22.44 5.68
N PHE A 280 -7.30 -23.57 6.25
CA PHE A 280 -6.37 -24.62 6.64
C PHE A 280 -6.95 -26.03 6.49
N ASN A 281 -6.07 -27.02 6.37
CA ASN A 281 -6.41 -28.43 6.09
C ASN A 281 -6.35 -29.35 7.32
N SER A 282 -5.94 -28.85 8.48
CA SER A 282 -5.88 -29.62 9.72
C SER A 282 -6.21 -28.76 10.93
N SER A 283 -6.88 -29.38 11.90
CA SER A 283 -7.21 -28.76 13.18
C SER A 283 -6.14 -29.08 14.22
N LYS A 284 -5.60 -28.06 14.89
CA LYS A 284 -4.60 -28.22 15.94
C LYS A 284 -5.26 -28.48 17.31
N TYR A 285 -4.79 -29.54 17.99
CA TYR A 285 -5.20 -29.97 19.32
C TYR A 285 -4.00 -29.98 20.27
N TRP A 286 -4.27 -29.86 21.57
CA TRP A 286 -3.25 -29.72 22.61
C TRP A 286 -3.52 -30.67 23.77
N ILE A 287 -2.54 -31.49 24.13
CA ILE A 287 -2.56 -32.28 25.36
C ILE A 287 -1.73 -31.58 26.42
N PHE A 288 -2.31 -31.44 27.61
CA PHE A 288 -1.64 -30.86 28.76
C PHE A 288 -1.35 -31.95 29.79
N ILE A 289 -0.08 -32.02 30.17
CA ILE A 289 0.46 -32.94 31.16
C ILE A 289 0.86 -32.10 32.39
N PRO A 290 0.02 -32.03 33.43
CA PRO A 290 0.33 -31.21 34.60
C PRO A 290 1.48 -31.79 35.43
N LEU A 291 2.23 -30.92 36.11
CA LEU A 291 3.16 -31.34 37.18
C LEU A 291 2.42 -31.77 38.45
N ASP A 292 1.22 -31.22 38.68
CA ASP A 292 0.35 -31.57 39.80
C ASP A 292 -0.60 -32.71 39.41
N ASN A 293 -0.26 -33.93 39.84
CA ASN A 293 -1.07 -35.13 39.62
C ASN A 293 -2.42 -35.11 40.36
N SER A 294 -2.70 -34.15 41.25
CA SER A 294 -4.00 -34.02 41.92
C SER A 294 -5.07 -33.38 41.05
N LEU A 295 -4.67 -32.69 39.97
CA LEU A 295 -5.60 -32.12 39.00
C LEU A 295 -6.41 -33.22 38.32
N ARG A 296 -7.63 -32.88 37.86
CA ARG A 296 -8.52 -33.82 37.18
C ARG A 296 -9.05 -33.19 35.91
N GLY A 297 -8.79 -33.83 34.78
CA GLY A 297 -9.31 -33.38 33.48
C GLY A 297 -10.77 -33.79 33.27
N LYS A 298 -11.45 -33.14 32.32
CA LYS A 298 -12.82 -33.47 31.95
C LYS A 298 -12.93 -34.89 31.41
N ARG A 299 -13.98 -35.60 31.85
CA ARG A 299 -14.31 -36.95 31.39
C ARG A 299 -15.62 -36.96 30.62
N ILE A 300 -15.73 -37.82 29.62
CA ILE A 300 -16.99 -38.04 28.89
C ILE A 300 -17.99 -38.71 29.85
N PRO A 301 -19.09 -38.05 30.25
CA PRO A 301 -20.07 -38.64 31.15
C PRO A 301 -21.00 -39.59 30.41
N PHE A 302 -21.74 -40.43 31.14
CA PHE A 302 -22.87 -41.17 30.57
C PHE A 302 -24.06 -40.25 30.31
N ALA A 303 -24.77 -40.48 29.21
CA ALA A 303 -26.06 -39.89 28.92
C ALA A 303 -27.14 -40.52 29.82
N SER A 304 -28.16 -39.74 30.15
CA SER A 304 -29.32 -40.24 30.90
C SER A 304 -30.25 -40.98 29.96
N ASP A 305 -30.74 -42.14 30.39
CA ASP A 305 -31.77 -42.89 29.67
C ASP A 305 -33.11 -42.13 29.72
N PRO A 306 -33.89 -42.11 28.62
CA PRO A 306 -35.23 -41.51 28.62
C PRO A 306 -36.19 -42.30 29.54
N SER A 307 -37.17 -41.61 30.14
CA SER A 307 -38.19 -42.25 30.99
C SER A 307 -39.27 -43.00 30.20
N GLN A 308 -39.45 -42.67 28.92
CA GLN A 308 -40.39 -43.30 28.00
C GLN A 308 -39.84 -43.27 26.56
N ILE A 309 -40.26 -44.21 25.72
CA ILE A 309 -39.88 -44.29 24.31
C ILE A 309 -41.10 -44.00 23.45
N ASP A 310 -40.99 -43.02 22.56
CA ASP A 310 -42.07 -42.62 21.66
C ASP A 310 -42.00 -43.36 20.32
N ILE A 311 -40.78 -43.52 19.78
CA ILE A 311 -40.53 -44.07 18.45
C ILE A 311 -39.38 -45.08 18.51
N SER A 312 -39.51 -46.17 17.76
CA SER A 312 -38.47 -47.20 17.61
C SER A 312 -38.05 -47.29 16.14
N LEU A 313 -36.76 -47.19 15.87
CA LEU A 313 -36.16 -47.15 14.53
C LEU A 313 -35.06 -48.20 14.40
N ASP A 314 -34.82 -48.68 13.18
CA ASP A 314 -33.74 -49.60 12.80
C ASP A 314 -32.72 -48.94 11.83
N TYR A 315 -32.86 -47.64 11.61
CA TYR A 315 -32.03 -46.84 10.70
C TYR A 315 -31.76 -45.45 11.28
N GLY A 316 -30.69 -44.82 10.79
CA GLY A 316 -30.39 -43.39 10.95
C GLY A 316 -30.18 -42.70 9.61
N MET A 317 -30.06 -41.38 9.59
CA MET A 317 -29.69 -40.63 8.38
C MET A 317 -28.17 -40.53 8.26
N SER A 318 -27.64 -40.93 7.12
CA SER A 318 -26.23 -40.77 6.77
C SER A 318 -26.09 -39.73 5.67
N TYR A 319 -25.02 -38.95 5.74
CA TYR A 319 -24.70 -37.93 4.77
C TYR A 319 -23.38 -38.26 4.07
N HIS A 320 -23.31 -37.97 2.78
CA HIS A 320 -22.09 -38.03 2.00
C HIS A 320 -21.93 -36.69 1.29
N HIS A 321 -20.73 -36.11 1.38
CA HIS A 321 -20.39 -34.86 0.73
C HIS A 321 -19.15 -35.06 -0.12
N ASN A 322 -19.20 -34.57 -1.35
CA ASN A 322 -18.10 -34.57 -2.29
C ASN A 322 -17.91 -33.13 -2.80
N GLU A 323 -16.80 -32.52 -2.39
CA GLU A 323 -16.32 -31.22 -2.83
C GLU A 323 -14.82 -31.39 -3.05
N VAL A 324 -14.35 -31.00 -4.24
CA VAL A 324 -12.95 -31.13 -4.63
C VAL A 324 -12.51 -29.76 -5.12
N ASP A 325 -11.64 -29.10 -4.38
CA ASP A 325 -11.16 -27.78 -4.73
C ASP A 325 -10.00 -27.90 -5.72
N LEU A 326 -10.18 -27.35 -6.93
CA LEU A 326 -9.16 -27.40 -8.00
C LEU A 326 -8.95 -26.05 -8.68
N ILE A 327 -10.03 -25.34 -8.97
CA ILE A 327 -10.03 -24.14 -9.82
C ILE A 327 -10.61 -22.96 -9.05
N ASN A 328 -9.84 -21.88 -8.92
CA ASN A 328 -10.35 -20.56 -8.56
C ASN A 328 -10.46 -19.72 -9.86
N PRO A 329 -11.66 -19.58 -10.46
CA PRO A 329 -11.82 -18.91 -11.75
C PRO A 329 -11.63 -17.39 -11.67
N ASP A 330 -11.70 -16.82 -10.48
CA ASP A 330 -11.57 -15.38 -10.25
C ASP A 330 -10.13 -14.98 -9.88
N LEU A 331 -9.25 -15.96 -9.64
CA LEU A 331 -7.89 -15.79 -9.10
C LEU A 331 -7.89 -14.83 -7.88
N SER A 332 -8.92 -14.98 -7.04
CA SER A 332 -9.22 -14.12 -5.89
C SER A 332 -10.36 -14.74 -5.08
N GLY A 333 -10.63 -14.23 -3.89
CA GLY A 333 -11.71 -14.78 -3.05
C GLY A 333 -11.34 -16.15 -2.48
N LEU A 334 -12.28 -16.74 -1.75
CA LEU A 334 -12.10 -18.05 -1.10
C LEU A 334 -12.83 -19.19 -1.83
N ARG A 335 -13.49 -18.91 -2.95
CA ARG A 335 -14.29 -19.90 -3.68
C ARG A 335 -13.44 -20.68 -4.65
N TRP A 336 -13.32 -21.96 -4.35
CA TRP A 336 -12.71 -22.96 -5.21
C TRP A 336 -13.81 -23.87 -5.74
N TYR A 337 -13.56 -24.43 -6.93
CA TYR A 337 -14.49 -25.31 -7.59
C TYR A 337 -13.76 -26.55 -8.10
N GLY A 338 -14.52 -27.62 -8.26
CA GLY A 338 -14.05 -28.87 -8.83
C GLY A 338 -14.05 -28.88 -10.36
N PRO A 339 -14.09 -30.10 -10.94
CA PRO A 339 -13.97 -30.30 -12.37
C PRO A 339 -15.03 -29.55 -13.20
N GLN A 340 -14.65 -29.24 -14.43
CA GLN A 340 -15.51 -28.64 -15.45
C GLN A 340 -16.39 -29.70 -16.14
N VAL A 341 -17.63 -29.32 -16.46
CA VAL A 341 -18.55 -30.10 -17.31
C VAL A 341 -18.67 -29.42 -18.68
N GLN A 342 -17.82 -29.79 -19.64
CA GLN A 342 -17.82 -29.18 -20.99
C GLN A 342 -19.12 -29.46 -21.77
N GLY A 343 -19.51 -28.57 -22.67
CA GLY A 343 -20.68 -28.73 -23.55
C GLY A 343 -20.63 -30.05 -24.34
N GLY A 344 -21.72 -30.82 -24.27
CA GLY A 344 -21.81 -32.15 -24.89
C GLY A 344 -21.08 -33.27 -24.13
N SER A 345 -20.52 -33.00 -22.95
CA SER A 345 -19.83 -34.00 -22.11
C SER A 345 -20.62 -34.36 -20.85
N THR A 346 -20.24 -35.47 -20.23
CA THR A 346 -20.81 -35.96 -18.96
C THR A 346 -19.69 -36.19 -17.95
N GLN A 347 -19.86 -35.67 -16.73
CA GLN A 347 -19.02 -35.98 -15.58
C GLN A 347 -19.71 -37.01 -14.69
N ILE A 348 -18.94 -37.86 -14.00
CA ILE A 348 -19.48 -38.93 -13.14
C ILE A 348 -18.95 -38.75 -11.72
N ILE A 349 -19.85 -38.75 -10.74
CA ILE A 349 -19.53 -38.84 -9.32
C ILE A 349 -20.00 -40.20 -8.81
N THR A 350 -19.09 -41.00 -8.24
CA THR A 350 -19.42 -42.30 -7.65
C THR A 350 -19.42 -42.21 -6.14
N THR A 351 -20.53 -42.59 -5.48
CA THR A 351 -20.65 -42.54 -4.02
C THR A 351 -21.23 -43.84 -3.45
N PRO A 352 -20.64 -44.42 -2.39
CA PRO A 352 -21.17 -45.60 -1.74
C PRO A 352 -22.33 -45.25 -0.80
N THR A 353 -23.31 -46.15 -0.69
CA THR A 353 -24.41 -46.09 0.30
C THR A 353 -24.45 -47.36 1.14
N PRO A 354 -23.41 -47.62 1.96
CA PRO A 354 -23.31 -48.85 2.74
C PRO A 354 -24.55 -49.04 3.62
N ASN A 355 -25.16 -50.22 3.55
CA ASN A 355 -26.35 -50.59 4.33
C ASN A 355 -27.55 -49.62 4.12
N GLY A 356 -27.77 -49.13 2.89
CA GLY A 356 -28.93 -48.30 2.57
C GLY A 356 -30.28 -48.93 2.99
N LYS A 357 -31.19 -48.11 3.50
CA LYS A 357 -32.56 -48.48 3.88
C LYS A 357 -33.49 -48.20 2.70
N ASN A 358 -34.01 -49.28 2.10
CA ASN A 358 -34.77 -49.19 0.84
C ASN A 358 -36.09 -48.42 0.98
N GLU A 359 -36.66 -48.37 2.19
CA GLU A 359 -37.92 -47.68 2.49
C GLU A 359 -37.74 -46.17 2.71
N VAL A 360 -36.51 -45.65 2.66
CA VAL A 360 -36.20 -44.24 2.87
C VAL A 360 -35.60 -43.67 1.60
N ASP A 361 -36.28 -42.70 1.01
CA ASP A 361 -35.80 -42.01 -0.17
C ASP A 361 -34.47 -41.27 0.11
N CYS A 362 -33.60 -41.26 -0.90
CA CYS A 362 -32.34 -40.57 -0.86
C CYS A 362 -32.48 -39.18 -1.47
N TYR A 363 -32.15 -38.14 -0.71
CA TYR A 363 -32.10 -36.77 -1.19
C TYR A 363 -30.70 -36.42 -1.72
N ILE A 364 -30.66 -35.74 -2.86
CA ILE A 364 -29.43 -35.37 -3.55
C ILE A 364 -29.47 -33.88 -3.87
N GLU A 365 -28.32 -33.24 -3.70
CA GLU A 365 -28.08 -31.84 -4.05
C GLU A 365 -26.76 -31.73 -4.81
N LEU A 366 -26.81 -31.20 -6.03
CA LEU A 366 -25.66 -30.82 -6.83
C LEU A 366 -25.66 -29.31 -6.99
N LYS A 367 -24.54 -28.67 -6.67
CA LYS A 367 -24.35 -27.24 -6.87
C LYS A 367 -23.25 -26.97 -7.88
N LEU A 368 -23.49 -26.01 -8.76
CA LEU A 368 -22.65 -25.68 -9.92
C LEU A 368 -22.49 -24.17 -10.03
N ARG A 369 -21.37 -23.73 -10.62
CA ARG A 369 -21.16 -22.35 -11.11
C ARG A 369 -21.11 -22.37 -12.63
N GLY A 370 -21.90 -21.50 -13.28
CA GLY A 370 -21.72 -21.27 -14.72
C GLY A 370 -20.30 -20.77 -15.02
N TYR A 371 -19.69 -21.27 -16.09
CA TYR A 371 -18.36 -20.86 -16.49
C TYR A 371 -18.19 -21.02 -18.01
N SER A 372 -17.60 -20.01 -18.63
CA SER A 372 -17.40 -19.90 -20.07
C SER A 372 -15.92 -19.95 -20.41
N LEU A 373 -15.53 -20.86 -21.31
CA LEU A 373 -14.13 -20.98 -21.78
C LEU A 373 -13.63 -19.72 -22.49
N SER A 374 -14.53 -18.94 -23.08
CA SER A 374 -14.21 -17.66 -23.73
C SER A 374 -14.47 -16.44 -22.86
N GLY A 375 -14.93 -16.62 -21.61
CA GLY A 375 -15.30 -15.53 -20.70
C GLY A 375 -16.61 -14.82 -21.07
N SER A 376 -17.39 -15.34 -22.02
CA SER A 376 -18.64 -14.70 -22.45
C SER A 376 -19.76 -14.84 -21.42
N SER A 377 -20.39 -13.72 -21.06
CA SER A 377 -21.56 -13.67 -20.17
C SER A 377 -22.85 -14.19 -20.81
N SER A 378 -22.87 -14.39 -22.14
CA SER A 378 -24.01 -14.92 -22.88
C SER A 378 -23.96 -16.42 -23.12
N THR A 379 -22.87 -17.11 -22.71
CA THR A 379 -22.73 -18.56 -22.87
C THR A 379 -23.90 -19.28 -22.24
N PHE A 380 -24.53 -20.17 -23.01
CA PHE A 380 -25.67 -20.96 -22.58
C PHE A 380 -25.22 -22.28 -21.95
N HIS A 381 -25.74 -22.58 -20.77
CA HIS A 381 -25.51 -23.81 -20.03
C HIS A 381 -26.82 -24.59 -19.91
N SER A 382 -26.77 -25.91 -20.02
CA SER A 382 -27.91 -26.80 -19.79
C SER A 382 -27.43 -28.09 -19.16
N ILE A 383 -27.82 -28.35 -17.90
CA ILE A 383 -27.32 -29.49 -17.12
C ILE A 383 -28.49 -30.40 -16.71
N GLU A 384 -28.28 -31.70 -16.86
CA GLU A 384 -29.11 -32.77 -16.29
C GLU A 384 -28.30 -33.65 -15.33
N LEU A 385 -28.96 -34.10 -14.27
CA LEU A 385 -28.40 -35.02 -13.28
C LEU A 385 -29.20 -36.32 -13.29
N HIS A 386 -28.51 -37.46 -13.40
CA HIS A 386 -29.13 -38.79 -13.40
C HIS A 386 -28.42 -39.75 -12.45
N ALA A 387 -29.17 -40.68 -11.85
CA ALA A 387 -28.64 -41.73 -10.98
C ALA A 387 -28.57 -43.08 -11.69
N ASN A 388 -27.43 -43.77 -11.59
CA ASN A 388 -27.13 -45.14 -12.02
C ASN A 388 -27.29 -45.44 -13.53
N SER A 389 -27.94 -44.57 -14.30
CA SER A 389 -28.11 -44.61 -15.75
C SER A 389 -28.01 -43.20 -16.32
N ILE A 390 -27.55 -43.03 -17.56
CA ILE A 390 -27.46 -41.70 -18.21
C ILE A 390 -28.80 -41.22 -18.80
N ASN A 391 -29.76 -42.13 -19.02
CA ASN A 391 -31.03 -41.84 -19.68
C ASN A 391 -32.26 -42.05 -18.78
N GLU A 392 -32.09 -42.71 -17.64
CA GLU A 392 -33.16 -43.04 -16.68
C GLU A 392 -32.86 -42.41 -15.32
N ASN A 393 -33.81 -42.43 -14.38
CA ASN A 393 -33.63 -41.94 -13.00
C ASN A 393 -33.08 -40.50 -12.93
N LYS A 394 -33.71 -39.60 -13.67
CA LYS A 394 -33.40 -38.17 -13.66
C LYS A 394 -33.73 -37.56 -12.29
N ILE A 395 -32.79 -36.78 -11.76
CA ILE A 395 -32.90 -36.09 -10.46
C ILE A 395 -33.19 -34.61 -10.71
N GLY A 396 -34.33 -34.14 -10.21
CA GLY A 396 -34.76 -32.76 -10.40
C GLY A 396 -35.12 -32.42 -11.85
N SER A 397 -35.23 -31.12 -12.14
CA SER A 397 -35.46 -30.62 -13.49
C SER A 397 -34.15 -30.28 -14.22
N THR A 398 -34.19 -30.23 -15.55
CA THR A 398 -33.08 -29.69 -16.35
C THR A 398 -32.85 -28.23 -15.95
N SER A 399 -31.60 -27.90 -15.60
CA SER A 399 -31.24 -26.53 -15.27
C SER A 399 -30.58 -25.87 -16.47
N SER A 400 -31.21 -24.82 -17.00
CA SER A 400 -30.70 -24.07 -18.15
C SER A 400 -30.55 -22.59 -17.81
N TRP A 401 -29.40 -21.99 -18.11
CA TRP A 401 -29.11 -20.59 -17.80
C TRP A 401 -27.99 -20.01 -18.65
N THR A 402 -27.77 -18.71 -18.57
CA THR A 402 -26.60 -18.03 -19.13
C THR A 402 -25.74 -17.37 -18.05
N GLY A 403 -24.45 -17.24 -18.34
CA GLY A 403 -23.47 -16.55 -17.50
C GLY A 403 -23.04 -17.32 -16.24
N ASN A 404 -22.32 -16.63 -15.35
CA ASN A 404 -21.51 -17.27 -14.31
C ASN A 404 -22.23 -17.49 -12.96
N GLY A 405 -23.57 -17.45 -12.95
CA GLY A 405 -24.35 -17.60 -11.73
C GLY A 405 -24.27 -19.01 -11.13
N LEU A 406 -24.45 -19.11 -9.81
CA LEU A 406 -24.61 -20.40 -9.12
C LEU A 406 -25.96 -21.04 -9.46
N ARG A 407 -26.00 -22.36 -9.57
CA ARG A 407 -27.21 -23.16 -9.78
C ARG A 407 -27.19 -24.40 -8.90
N THR A 408 -28.36 -24.75 -8.41
CA THR A 408 -28.57 -25.97 -7.63
C THR A 408 -29.55 -26.87 -8.38
N ILE A 409 -29.20 -28.14 -8.52
CA ILE A 409 -30.09 -29.21 -8.96
C ILE A 409 -30.27 -30.15 -7.77
N SER A 410 -31.50 -30.35 -7.34
CA SER A 410 -31.81 -31.22 -6.21
C SER A 410 -33.03 -32.08 -6.49
N GLY A 411 -33.10 -33.25 -5.86
CA GLY A 411 -34.24 -34.15 -5.98
C GLY A 411 -34.08 -35.38 -5.10
N THR A 412 -35.01 -36.32 -5.22
CA THR A 412 -34.98 -37.59 -4.52
C THR A 412 -34.92 -38.76 -5.49
N ILE A 413 -34.27 -39.85 -5.07
CA ILE A 413 -34.35 -41.16 -5.70
C ILE A 413 -34.85 -42.18 -4.68
N SER A 414 -35.51 -43.24 -5.14
CA SER A 414 -36.03 -44.25 -4.22
C SER A 414 -34.89 -45.00 -3.55
N GLY A 415 -35.06 -45.32 -2.26
CA GLY A 415 -34.09 -46.16 -1.54
C GLY A 415 -33.87 -47.52 -2.21
N THR A 416 -34.83 -48.04 -2.98
CA THR A 416 -34.70 -49.29 -3.75
C THR A 416 -33.71 -49.20 -4.90
N ASP A 417 -33.42 -47.99 -5.39
CA ASP A 417 -32.52 -47.75 -6.50
C ASP A 417 -31.05 -47.58 -6.05
N LEU A 418 -30.81 -47.60 -4.72
CA LEU A 418 -29.48 -47.48 -4.14
C LEU A 418 -28.72 -48.81 -4.14
N ASN A 419 -27.46 -48.75 -4.57
CA ASN A 419 -26.52 -49.87 -4.54
C ASN A 419 -25.51 -49.70 -3.40
N SER A 420 -25.39 -50.71 -2.54
CA SER A 420 -24.50 -50.68 -1.38
C SER A 420 -23.01 -50.50 -1.75
N ASN A 421 -22.59 -51.03 -2.90
CA ASN A 421 -21.21 -51.00 -3.36
C ASN A 421 -20.83 -49.74 -4.16
N GLY A 422 -21.79 -48.84 -4.44
CA GLY A 422 -21.54 -47.62 -5.21
C GLY A 422 -22.69 -47.23 -6.14
N ASN A 423 -23.04 -45.96 -6.14
CA ASN A 423 -24.02 -45.34 -7.03
C ASN A 423 -23.31 -44.34 -7.95
N ASN A 424 -23.65 -44.35 -9.23
CA ASN A 424 -23.06 -43.42 -10.21
C ASN A 424 -24.01 -42.26 -10.49
N PHE A 425 -23.54 -41.04 -10.35
CA PHE A 425 -24.29 -39.83 -10.67
C PHE A 425 -23.71 -39.16 -11.90
N PHE A 426 -24.49 -39.15 -12.98
CA PHE A 426 -24.11 -38.60 -14.28
C PHE A 426 -24.57 -37.14 -14.36
N ILE A 427 -23.62 -36.23 -14.53
CA ILE A 427 -23.83 -34.79 -14.70
C ILE A 427 -23.58 -34.47 -16.17
N SER A 428 -24.66 -34.40 -16.96
CA SER A 428 -24.59 -34.23 -18.42
C SER A 428 -24.84 -32.78 -18.82
N ASN A 429 -23.94 -32.19 -19.60
CA ASN A 429 -24.12 -30.86 -20.18
C ASN A 429 -24.69 -30.97 -21.60
N LEU A 430 -25.97 -30.66 -21.73
CA LEU A 430 -26.73 -30.72 -22.97
C LEU A 430 -26.59 -29.47 -23.83
N SER A 431 -25.80 -28.48 -23.41
CA SER A 431 -25.61 -27.26 -24.20
C SER A 431 -24.90 -27.56 -25.53
N SER A 432 -25.43 -26.98 -26.61
CA SER A 432 -24.77 -26.96 -27.92
C SER A 432 -23.74 -25.82 -28.06
N ASP A 433 -23.59 -24.96 -27.04
CA ASP A 433 -22.55 -23.94 -26.99
C ASP A 433 -21.23 -24.55 -26.52
N ASN A 434 -20.23 -24.61 -27.42
CA ASN A 434 -18.90 -25.15 -27.14
C ASN A 434 -18.16 -24.40 -26.03
N ASN A 435 -18.56 -23.18 -25.69
CA ASN A 435 -17.97 -22.43 -24.58
C ASN A 435 -18.55 -22.82 -23.21
N SER A 436 -19.65 -23.57 -23.18
CA SER A 436 -20.30 -24.01 -21.95
C SER A 436 -19.40 -24.94 -21.16
N SER A 437 -18.98 -24.54 -19.96
CA SER A 437 -18.13 -25.37 -19.11
C SER A 437 -18.40 -25.16 -17.61
N PRO A 438 -19.65 -25.36 -17.10
CA PRO A 438 -19.95 -25.17 -15.68
C PRO A 438 -19.01 -25.94 -14.75
N LEU A 439 -18.64 -25.32 -13.64
CA LEU A 439 -17.77 -25.86 -12.60
C LEU A 439 -18.62 -26.48 -11.49
N ILE A 440 -18.22 -27.66 -11.00
CA ILE A 440 -18.88 -28.31 -9.86
C ILE A 440 -18.45 -27.59 -8.57
N ASP A 441 -19.40 -27.11 -7.78
CA ASP A 441 -19.17 -26.58 -6.42
C ASP A 441 -19.08 -27.78 -5.48
N PHE A 442 -20.21 -28.45 -5.24
CA PHE A 442 -20.25 -29.68 -4.46
C PHE A 442 -21.40 -30.60 -4.86
N PHE A 443 -21.32 -31.85 -4.41
CA PHE A 443 -22.37 -32.85 -4.44
C PHE A 443 -22.62 -33.39 -3.03
N THR A 444 -23.86 -33.29 -2.55
CA THR A 444 -24.28 -33.81 -1.24
C THR A 444 -25.40 -34.83 -1.42
N MET A 445 -25.33 -35.92 -0.67
CA MET A 445 -26.33 -36.98 -0.64
C MET A 445 -26.72 -37.31 0.80
N LYS A 446 -28.02 -37.43 1.06
CA LYS A 446 -28.63 -37.80 2.35
C LYS A 446 -29.49 -39.04 2.14
N TYR A 447 -29.19 -40.13 2.84
CA TYR A 447 -29.92 -41.39 2.71
C TYR A 447 -30.16 -42.06 4.07
N GLY A 448 -31.20 -42.89 4.16
CA GLY A 448 -31.43 -43.73 5.32
C GLY A 448 -30.44 -44.89 5.34
N ARG A 449 -29.74 -45.09 6.46
CA ARG A 449 -28.74 -46.13 6.67
C ARG A 449 -29.18 -47.07 7.78
N LYS A 450 -29.34 -48.36 7.47
CA LYS A 450 -29.64 -49.41 8.45
C LYS A 450 -28.54 -49.45 9.51
N LEU A 451 -28.92 -49.64 10.76
CA LEU A 451 -27.99 -49.73 11.89
C LEU A 451 -27.34 -51.12 11.94
N ILE A 452 -26.36 -51.31 11.07
CA ILE A 452 -25.48 -52.48 11.01
C ILE A 452 -24.05 -51.98 11.24
N PHE A 453 -23.39 -52.48 12.29
CA PHE A 453 -22.03 -52.06 12.64
C PHE A 453 -21.00 -53.04 12.03
N ASN A 454 -20.58 -52.75 10.80
CA ASN A 454 -19.54 -53.48 10.07
C ASN A 454 -18.33 -52.61 9.66
N ASP A 455 -18.36 -51.32 10.00
CA ASP A 455 -17.28 -50.35 9.77
C ASP A 455 -16.41 -50.18 11.02
N LYS A 456 -15.28 -49.48 10.89
CA LYS A 456 -14.50 -49.01 12.05
C LYS A 456 -15.32 -48.11 12.98
N GLN A 457 -16.06 -47.19 12.36
CA GLN A 457 -16.95 -46.23 13.02
C GLN A 457 -18.21 -46.04 12.16
N LEU A 458 -19.37 -45.95 12.80
CA LEU A 458 -20.65 -45.67 12.17
C LEU A 458 -21.20 -44.36 12.74
N ASP A 459 -21.16 -43.30 11.94
CA ASP A 459 -21.78 -41.99 12.21
C ASP A 459 -23.19 -41.97 11.59
N PHE A 460 -24.17 -41.54 12.37
CA PHE A 460 -25.52 -41.29 11.86
C PHE A 460 -26.24 -40.19 12.64
N HIS A 461 -27.19 -39.57 11.96
CA HIS A 461 -28.09 -38.57 12.51
C HIS A 461 -29.48 -39.16 12.75
N SER A 462 -30.19 -38.68 13.76
CA SER A 462 -31.59 -39.02 13.97
C SER A 462 -32.44 -38.48 12.82
N PRO A 463 -33.38 -39.26 12.25
CA PRO A 463 -34.30 -38.75 11.23
C PRO A 463 -35.39 -37.83 11.81
N VAL A 464 -35.56 -37.83 13.14
CA VAL A 464 -36.59 -37.06 13.86
C VAL A 464 -35.99 -36.29 15.04
N GLU A 465 -36.59 -35.16 15.38
CA GLU A 465 -36.20 -34.27 16.48
C GLU A 465 -37.24 -34.27 17.61
N ASN A 466 -36.90 -33.70 18.76
CA ASN A 466 -37.83 -33.44 19.88
C ASN A 466 -38.61 -34.67 20.40
N THR A 467 -38.02 -35.86 20.34
CA THR A 467 -38.70 -37.13 20.71
C THR A 467 -37.73 -38.12 21.36
N SER A 468 -38.25 -39.05 22.15
CA SER A 468 -37.46 -40.13 22.75
C SER A 468 -37.48 -41.37 21.86
N LEU A 469 -36.29 -41.86 21.53
CA LEU A 469 -36.06 -42.83 20.47
C LEU A 469 -35.39 -44.09 21.00
N ARG A 470 -35.82 -45.24 20.49
CA ARG A 470 -35.05 -46.48 20.52
C ARG A 470 -34.45 -46.73 19.14
N PHE A 471 -33.13 -46.87 19.07
CA PHE A 471 -32.42 -47.31 17.87
C PHE A 471 -32.02 -48.78 18.03
N ASN A 472 -32.52 -49.65 17.14
CA ASN A 472 -32.25 -51.08 17.15
C ASN A 472 -31.19 -51.42 16.10
N PHE A 473 -30.14 -52.09 16.54
CA PHE A 473 -29.11 -52.67 15.69
C PHE A 473 -29.58 -54.03 15.17
N HIS A 474 -29.20 -54.37 13.94
CA HIS A 474 -29.63 -55.64 13.32
C HIS A 474 -28.87 -56.85 13.87
N ASP A 475 -27.61 -56.63 14.27
CA ASP A 475 -26.71 -57.66 14.82
C ASP A 475 -26.31 -57.28 16.25
N GLU A 476 -25.98 -58.29 17.07
CA GLU A 476 -25.43 -58.06 18.42
C GLU A 476 -24.11 -57.29 18.34
N LEU A 477 -24.04 -56.16 19.05
CA LEU A 477 -22.85 -55.33 19.14
C LEU A 477 -21.81 -56.00 20.06
N PRO A 478 -20.54 -56.17 19.60
CA PRO A 478 -19.47 -56.71 20.44
C PRO A 478 -19.26 -55.93 21.75
N GLU A 479 -18.80 -56.60 22.81
CA GLU A 479 -18.58 -56.00 24.15
C GLU A 479 -17.63 -54.79 24.15
N ASN A 480 -16.75 -54.71 23.17
CA ASN A 480 -15.76 -53.64 23.00
C ASN A 480 -16.28 -52.45 22.16
N VAL A 481 -17.55 -52.47 21.74
CA VAL A 481 -18.22 -51.37 21.05
C VAL A 481 -18.76 -50.34 22.05
N ASN A 482 -18.56 -49.07 21.71
CA ASN A 482 -19.05 -47.93 22.45
C ASN A 482 -19.81 -46.98 21.53
N ILE A 483 -20.71 -46.20 22.10
CA ILE A 483 -21.51 -45.22 21.36
C ILE A 483 -21.40 -43.87 22.06
N PHE A 484 -21.05 -42.83 21.30
CA PHE A 484 -21.12 -41.45 21.76
C PHE A 484 -22.32 -40.73 21.15
N ASP A 485 -23.05 -40.02 22.00
CA ASP A 485 -23.89 -38.88 21.60
C ASP A 485 -22.98 -37.68 21.35
N ILE A 486 -22.86 -37.29 20.09
CA ILE A 486 -22.09 -36.15 19.59
C ILE A 486 -23.00 -35.04 19.06
N SER A 487 -24.27 -35.04 19.46
CA SER A 487 -25.23 -33.97 19.14
C SER A 487 -24.75 -32.59 19.61
N ASN A 488 -23.91 -32.58 20.65
CA ASN A 488 -23.02 -31.47 20.97
C ASN A 488 -21.57 -31.99 20.96
N SER A 489 -20.87 -31.77 19.86
CA SER A 489 -19.48 -32.23 19.67
C SER A 489 -18.51 -31.70 20.73
N ARG A 490 -18.81 -30.56 21.36
CA ARG A 490 -17.97 -29.96 22.42
C ARG A 490 -18.12 -30.66 23.77
N SER A 491 -19.22 -31.40 23.96
CA SER A 491 -19.52 -32.10 25.21
C SER A 491 -20.16 -33.45 24.88
N PRO A 492 -19.40 -34.38 24.27
CA PRO A 492 -19.92 -35.71 23.94
C PRO A 492 -20.34 -36.46 25.21
N LYS A 493 -21.27 -37.41 25.06
CA LYS A 493 -21.73 -38.29 26.15
C LYS A 493 -21.70 -39.75 25.72
N ARG A 494 -21.42 -40.66 26.64
CA ARG A 494 -21.50 -42.11 26.40
C ARG A 494 -22.94 -42.59 26.50
N ILE A 495 -23.39 -43.41 25.56
CA ILE A 495 -24.71 -44.03 25.62
C ILE A 495 -24.58 -45.48 26.12
N SER A 496 -25.49 -45.89 26.99
CA SER A 496 -25.58 -47.26 27.48
C SER A 496 -26.20 -48.16 26.41
N ILE A 497 -25.49 -49.21 26.00
CA ILE A 497 -26.02 -50.24 25.09
C ILE A 497 -26.84 -51.23 25.91
N LYS A 498 -28.08 -51.51 25.50
CA LYS A 498 -29.00 -52.44 26.16
C LYS A 498 -29.10 -53.74 25.35
N ASP A 499 -29.01 -54.87 26.04
CA ASP A 499 -29.05 -56.23 25.47
C ASP A 499 -28.14 -56.44 24.26
N GLN A 500 -27.05 -55.66 24.15
CA GLN A 500 -26.15 -55.58 22.98
C GLN A 500 -26.86 -55.28 21.64
N LEU A 501 -28.15 -54.91 21.65
CA LEU A 501 -28.98 -54.82 20.44
C LEU A 501 -29.61 -53.46 20.23
N TYR A 502 -29.73 -52.62 21.25
CA TYR A 502 -30.36 -51.31 21.09
C TYR A 502 -29.82 -50.24 22.03
N ILE A 503 -30.09 -48.99 21.69
CA ILE A 503 -29.89 -47.82 22.55
C ILE A 503 -31.18 -47.03 22.70
N GLU A 504 -31.28 -46.31 23.80
CA GLU A 504 -32.40 -45.42 24.12
C GLU A 504 -31.86 -44.01 24.36
N VAL A 505 -32.38 -43.04 23.61
CA VAL A 505 -31.86 -41.67 23.58
C VAL A 505 -32.99 -40.66 23.50
N SER A 506 -32.81 -39.48 24.09
CA SER A 506 -33.69 -38.34 23.87
C SER A 506 -33.07 -37.40 22.84
N SER A 507 -33.77 -37.12 21.75
CA SER A 507 -33.30 -36.12 20.79
C SER A 507 -33.23 -34.73 21.45
N PRO A 508 -32.18 -33.94 21.18
CA PRO A 508 -32.09 -32.56 21.63
C PRO A 508 -33.26 -31.69 21.15
N THR A 509 -33.51 -30.58 21.82
CA THR A 509 -34.51 -29.60 21.39
C THR A 509 -34.03 -28.86 20.14
N ASN A 510 -34.86 -28.78 19.10
CA ASN A 510 -34.63 -28.02 17.85
C ASN A 510 -33.42 -28.45 16.99
N LYS A 511 -32.92 -29.68 17.17
CA LYS A 511 -31.98 -30.32 16.24
C LYS A 511 -32.04 -31.84 16.36
N PRO A 512 -31.81 -32.60 15.28
CA PRO A 512 -31.71 -34.05 15.37
C PRO A 512 -30.47 -34.48 16.17
N GLY A 513 -30.56 -35.60 16.89
CA GLY A 513 -29.38 -36.18 17.54
C GLY A 513 -28.34 -36.67 16.53
N ARG A 514 -27.05 -36.67 16.89
CA ARG A 514 -25.94 -37.27 16.10
C ARG A 514 -25.20 -38.26 16.98
N TYR A 515 -24.96 -39.45 16.46
CA TYR A 515 -24.38 -40.55 17.21
C TYR A 515 -23.24 -41.18 16.43
N VAL A 516 -22.18 -41.57 17.13
CA VAL A 516 -21.07 -42.33 16.55
C VAL A 516 -20.87 -43.63 17.34
N VAL A 517 -20.97 -44.75 16.64
CA VAL A 517 -20.71 -46.10 17.13
C VAL A 517 -19.29 -46.48 16.72
N PHE A 518 -18.49 -47.01 17.63
CA PHE A 518 -17.10 -47.35 17.33
C PHE A 518 -16.60 -48.51 18.18
N ASN A 519 -15.64 -49.26 17.65
CA ASN A 519 -14.99 -50.34 18.36
C ASN A 519 -13.74 -49.81 19.08
N GLN A 520 -13.65 -49.95 20.40
CA GLN A 520 -12.52 -49.41 21.19
C GLN A 520 -11.14 -49.94 20.81
N ASN A 521 -11.07 -51.06 20.10
CA ASN A 521 -9.82 -51.70 19.66
C ASN A 521 -9.42 -51.25 18.24
N ASP A 522 -10.38 -50.78 17.44
CA ASP A 522 -10.18 -50.35 16.04
C ASP A 522 -10.49 -48.86 15.86
N ILE A 523 -9.69 -48.02 16.53
CA ILE A 523 -9.72 -46.56 16.41
C ILE A 523 -8.39 -46.09 15.84
N ASP A 524 -8.43 -45.08 14.97
CA ASP A 524 -7.25 -44.42 14.43
C ASP A 524 -6.43 -43.75 15.55
N SER A 525 -5.14 -44.09 15.63
CA SER A 525 -4.23 -43.50 16.61
C SER A 525 -3.65 -42.19 16.09
N ILE A 526 -3.50 -41.21 16.97
CA ILE A 526 -2.60 -40.07 16.74
C ILE A 526 -1.18 -40.60 16.59
N SER A 527 -0.51 -40.16 15.52
CA SER A 527 0.77 -40.73 15.06
C SER A 527 1.98 -39.91 15.47
N SER A 528 1.85 -38.59 15.62
CA SER A 528 2.92 -37.66 15.94
C SER A 528 2.47 -36.58 16.93
N PHE A 529 3.42 -36.12 17.74
CA PHE A 529 3.24 -35.01 18.67
C PHE A 529 4.40 -34.03 18.49
N VAL A 530 4.09 -32.74 18.64
CA VAL A 530 5.09 -31.67 18.69
C VAL A 530 5.22 -31.23 20.13
N LYS A 531 6.45 -31.21 20.65
CA LYS A 531 6.76 -30.68 21.97
C LYS A 531 6.85 -29.16 21.87
N GLU A 532 6.04 -28.48 22.66
CA GLU A 532 5.92 -27.02 22.61
C GLU A 532 6.73 -26.45 23.78
N GLU A 533 7.98 -26.04 23.51
CA GLU A 533 8.90 -25.55 24.54
C GLU A 533 8.54 -24.11 24.97
N GLN A 534 8.51 -23.87 26.28
CA GLN A 534 8.13 -22.57 26.88
C GLN A 534 6.77 -22.01 26.39
N ASN A 535 5.71 -22.82 26.44
CA ASN A 535 4.38 -22.32 26.16
C ASN A 535 3.93 -21.24 27.13
N ASN A 536 3.97 -20.00 26.65
CA ASN A 536 3.29 -18.88 27.27
C ASN A 536 2.10 -18.48 26.38
N PHE A 537 0.87 -18.67 26.89
CA PHE A 537 -0.37 -18.22 26.25
C PHE A 537 -0.78 -16.81 26.70
N SER A 538 0.16 -16.04 27.25
CA SER A 538 -0.06 -14.70 27.78
C SER A 538 0.98 -13.70 27.29
N THR A 539 1.67 -14.00 26.18
CA THR A 539 2.60 -13.07 25.53
C THR A 539 1.83 -11.87 24.98
N LEU A 540 0.74 -12.11 24.25
CA LEU A 540 -0.11 -11.06 23.66
C LEU A 540 -1.40 -10.86 24.45
N ARG A 541 -1.96 -11.93 25.03
CA ARG A 541 -3.09 -11.94 25.98
C ARG A 541 -2.69 -11.45 27.38
N ASN A 542 -2.02 -10.30 27.43
CA ASN A 542 -1.59 -9.63 28.65
C ASN A 542 -2.38 -8.32 28.83
N TYR A 543 -2.87 -8.08 30.05
CA TYR A 543 -3.63 -6.87 30.38
C TYR A 543 -2.75 -5.64 30.64
N ASN A 544 -1.46 -5.84 30.92
CA ASN A 544 -0.54 -4.77 31.30
C ASN A 544 0.26 -4.18 30.14
N THR A 545 -0.01 -4.62 28.91
CA THR A 545 0.70 -4.14 27.71
C THR A 545 0.23 -2.74 27.33
N ARG A 546 1.17 -1.90 26.86
CA ARG A 546 0.94 -0.57 26.28
C ARG A 546 1.67 -0.48 24.95
N ALA A 547 0.99 -0.01 23.91
CA ALA A 547 1.60 0.27 22.62
C ALA A 547 0.71 1.21 21.81
N ASP A 548 1.32 2.14 21.08
CA ASP A 548 0.67 3.01 20.09
C ASP A 548 0.67 2.35 18.70
N TYR A 549 1.64 1.46 18.48
CA TYR A 549 1.99 0.89 17.19
C TYR A 549 2.22 -0.62 17.30
N ILE A 550 1.63 -1.39 16.39
CA ILE A 550 1.83 -2.83 16.28
C ILE A 550 2.49 -3.16 14.93
N ILE A 551 3.50 -4.02 14.97
CA ILE A 551 3.99 -4.74 13.79
C ILE A 551 3.53 -6.19 13.87
N ILE A 552 2.94 -6.70 12.79
CA ILE A 552 2.60 -8.13 12.62
C ILE A 552 3.39 -8.72 11.47
N GLY A 553 4.08 -9.83 11.71
CA GLY A 553 4.80 -10.59 10.70
C GLY A 553 5.26 -11.95 11.26
N PRO A 554 5.87 -12.82 10.45
CA PRO A 554 6.49 -14.05 10.92
C PRO A 554 7.56 -13.79 11.98
N ASP A 555 7.71 -14.68 12.98
CA ASP A 555 8.68 -14.51 14.07
C ASP A 555 10.13 -14.30 13.57
N MET A 556 10.48 -14.91 12.44
CA MET A 556 11.79 -14.73 11.78
C MET A 556 12.10 -13.29 11.34
N TYR A 557 11.10 -12.39 11.25
CA TYR A 557 11.31 -10.97 10.91
C TYR A 557 11.46 -10.08 12.15
N ARG A 558 11.29 -10.62 13.36
CA ARG A 558 11.28 -9.85 14.61
C ARG A 558 12.55 -9.03 14.82
N ASP A 559 13.72 -9.64 14.61
CA ASP A 559 15.01 -8.97 14.83
C ASP A 559 15.27 -7.87 13.80
N SER A 560 14.99 -8.12 12.52
CA SER A 560 15.13 -7.13 11.45
C SER A 560 14.15 -5.96 11.58
N ALA A 561 12.99 -6.17 12.20
CA ALA A 561 12.02 -5.10 12.50
C ALA A 561 12.38 -4.28 13.76
N ARG A 562 13.37 -4.70 14.55
CA ARG A 562 13.69 -4.07 15.84
C ARG A 562 14.00 -2.55 15.74
N PRO A 563 14.79 -2.07 14.77
CA PRO A 563 15.06 -0.63 14.65
C PRO A 563 13.79 0.19 14.43
N LEU A 564 12.82 -0.33 13.67
CA LEU A 564 11.53 0.33 13.46
C LEU A 564 10.66 0.32 14.73
N ILE A 565 10.67 -0.77 15.50
CA ILE A 565 10.02 -0.83 16.82
C ILE A 565 10.59 0.24 17.75
N ASP A 566 11.91 0.43 17.76
CA ASP A 566 12.56 1.44 18.59
C ASP A 566 12.19 2.86 18.12
N LEU A 567 12.10 3.12 16.80
CA LEU A 567 11.63 4.39 16.24
C LEU A 567 10.17 4.70 16.61
N ARG A 568 9.31 3.69 16.66
CA ARG A 568 7.86 3.82 16.92
C ARG A 568 7.47 3.63 18.39
N SER A 569 8.44 3.53 19.29
CA SER A 569 8.19 3.25 20.71
C SER A 569 7.24 4.29 21.35
N PRO A 570 6.20 3.87 22.10
CA PRO A 570 5.90 2.50 22.52
C PRO A 570 5.27 1.65 21.40
N ALA A 571 5.98 0.61 20.98
CA ALA A 571 5.57 -0.29 19.90
C ALA A 571 5.82 -1.74 20.29
N ILE A 572 5.07 -2.66 19.69
CA ILE A 572 5.23 -4.10 19.92
C ILE A 572 5.26 -4.87 18.60
N TYR A 573 6.14 -5.87 18.55
CA TYR A 573 6.16 -6.87 17.49
C TYR A 573 5.35 -8.09 17.93
N ALA A 574 4.24 -8.34 17.26
CA ALA A 574 3.38 -9.50 17.49
C ALA A 574 3.58 -10.50 16.35
N SER A 575 4.27 -11.61 16.60
CA SER A 575 4.49 -12.62 15.57
C SER A 575 3.20 -13.34 15.21
N LEU A 576 3.07 -13.78 13.96
CA LEU A 576 1.93 -14.58 13.52
C LEU A 576 1.80 -15.87 14.34
N GLU A 577 2.93 -16.49 14.69
CA GLU A 577 3.00 -17.70 15.48
C GLU A 577 2.40 -17.50 16.88
N ASP A 578 2.70 -16.37 17.54
CA ASP A 578 2.10 -16.01 18.83
C ASP A 578 0.61 -15.67 18.67
N ILE A 579 0.23 -14.95 17.61
CA ILE A 579 -1.17 -14.61 17.32
C ILE A 579 -2.01 -15.88 17.12
N TYR A 580 -1.58 -16.81 16.27
CA TYR A 580 -2.35 -18.04 16.03
C TYR A 580 -2.43 -18.87 17.31
N LYS A 581 -1.32 -19.05 18.01
CA LYS A 581 -1.25 -19.80 19.27
C LYS A 581 -2.18 -19.28 20.36
N GLU A 582 -2.36 -17.95 20.46
CA GLU A 582 -3.18 -17.35 21.51
C GLU A 582 -4.62 -17.01 21.07
N PHE A 583 -4.87 -16.81 19.78
CA PHE A 583 -6.17 -16.34 19.30
C PHE A 583 -6.92 -17.33 18.42
N SER A 584 -6.30 -18.43 17.95
CA SER A 584 -6.96 -19.50 17.18
C SER A 584 -6.61 -20.92 17.64
N GLY A 585 -6.01 -21.07 18.84
CA GLY A 585 -5.51 -22.36 19.31
C GLY A 585 -4.43 -22.96 18.40
N GLY A 586 -3.69 -22.10 17.69
CA GLY A 586 -2.61 -22.47 16.78
C GLY A 586 -3.03 -22.81 15.35
N ASN A 587 -4.30 -22.64 14.98
CA ASN A 587 -4.74 -22.79 13.58
C ASN A 587 -4.41 -21.53 12.77
N ILE A 588 -3.96 -21.68 11.53
CA ILE A 588 -3.55 -20.57 10.65
C ILE A 588 -4.80 -19.91 10.04
N ASP A 589 -5.48 -19.08 10.81
CA ASP A 589 -6.72 -18.39 10.43
C ASP A 589 -6.53 -16.86 10.49
N PRO A 590 -6.77 -16.10 9.41
CA PRO A 590 -6.63 -14.63 9.43
C PRO A 590 -7.55 -13.95 10.45
N MET A 591 -8.67 -14.56 10.84
CA MET A 591 -9.52 -14.02 11.91
C MET A 591 -8.79 -13.95 13.24
N ALA A 592 -7.74 -14.75 13.47
CA ALA A 592 -6.90 -14.64 14.67
C ALA A 592 -6.24 -13.26 14.79
N ILE A 593 -5.79 -12.67 13.66
CA ILE A 593 -5.20 -11.33 13.62
C ILE A 593 -6.25 -10.31 14.05
N ARG A 594 -7.47 -10.41 13.52
CA ARG A 594 -8.57 -9.52 13.87
C ARG A 594 -8.97 -9.65 15.34
N THR A 595 -9.04 -10.86 15.87
CA THR A 595 -9.31 -11.10 17.30
C THR A 595 -8.19 -10.55 18.18
N PHE A 596 -6.92 -10.65 17.75
CA PHE A 596 -5.79 -10.02 18.44
C PHE A 596 -5.92 -8.49 18.43
N VAL A 597 -6.23 -7.89 17.29
CA VAL A 597 -6.48 -6.44 17.17
C VAL A 597 -7.62 -6.03 18.12
N GLN A 598 -8.73 -6.77 18.16
CA GLN A 598 -9.81 -6.56 19.13
C GLN A 598 -9.33 -6.66 20.58
N TRP A 599 -8.51 -7.65 20.91
CA TRP A 599 -7.92 -7.79 22.24
C TRP A 599 -7.15 -6.56 22.67
N THR A 600 -6.37 -5.96 21.77
CA THR A 600 -5.59 -4.74 22.07
C THR A 600 -6.48 -3.54 22.39
N GLN A 601 -7.66 -3.45 21.76
CA GLN A 601 -8.61 -2.36 21.97
C GLN A 601 -9.43 -2.54 23.26
N GLU A 602 -9.73 -3.78 23.64
CA GLU A 602 -10.58 -4.09 24.80
C GLU A 602 -9.81 -4.28 26.11
N ASN A 603 -8.59 -4.85 26.05
CA ASN A 603 -7.93 -5.40 27.23
C ASN A 603 -6.56 -4.79 27.56
N TRP A 604 -5.89 -4.13 26.61
CA TRP A 604 -4.62 -3.44 26.90
C TRP A 604 -4.87 -2.12 27.63
N ILE A 605 -3.92 -1.75 28.47
CA ILE A 605 -3.97 -0.49 29.20
C ILE A 605 -3.60 0.67 28.26
N PRO A 606 -4.24 1.84 28.38
CA PRO A 606 -3.90 2.98 27.55
C PRO A 606 -2.41 3.40 27.66
N PRO A 607 -1.81 3.88 26.56
CA PRO A 607 -2.44 4.05 25.26
C PRO A 607 -2.66 2.71 24.54
N SER A 608 -3.83 2.61 23.90
CA SER A 608 -4.17 1.53 22.97
C SER A 608 -3.63 1.89 21.58
N PRO A 609 -3.29 0.88 20.78
CA PRO A 609 -2.66 1.12 19.49
C PRO A 609 -3.63 1.79 18.54
N ILE A 610 -3.08 2.60 17.64
CA ILE A 610 -3.79 3.35 16.56
C ILE A 610 -3.18 3.08 15.17
N HIS A 611 -2.02 2.41 15.13
CA HIS A 611 -1.32 2.02 13.91
C HIS A 611 -1.05 0.51 13.90
N LEU A 612 -1.22 -0.12 12.74
CA LEU A 612 -0.86 -1.51 12.48
C LEU A 612 -0.10 -1.63 11.16
N LEU A 613 1.12 -2.16 11.20
CA LEU A 613 1.91 -2.53 10.03
C LEU A 613 1.95 -4.04 9.85
N LEU A 614 1.58 -4.50 8.66
CA LEU A 614 1.74 -5.89 8.22
C LEU A 614 3.07 -6.05 7.47
N LEU A 615 3.97 -6.92 7.95
CA LEU A 615 5.25 -7.25 7.32
C LEU A 615 5.20 -8.61 6.66
N GLY A 616 4.67 -8.65 5.44
CA GLY A 616 4.61 -9.86 4.64
C GLY A 616 3.72 -9.70 3.42
N ASP A 617 4.03 -10.46 2.38
CA ASP A 617 3.21 -10.59 1.19
C ASP A 617 1.96 -11.47 1.43
N SER A 618 0.99 -11.43 0.52
CA SER A 618 -0.31 -12.11 0.67
C SER A 618 -0.74 -12.89 -0.59
N GLY A 619 -1.94 -13.48 -0.55
CA GLY A 619 -2.50 -14.29 -1.62
C GLY A 619 -3.92 -14.75 -1.31
N TYR A 620 -4.51 -15.52 -2.21
CA TYR A 620 -5.86 -16.11 -2.05
C TYR A 620 -5.87 -17.63 -1.84
N ASP A 621 -4.74 -18.33 -2.08
CA ASP A 621 -4.65 -19.79 -1.93
C ASP A 621 -4.11 -20.20 -0.54
N TYR A 622 -4.95 -20.10 0.49
CA TYR A 622 -4.56 -20.40 1.87
C TYR A 622 -4.28 -21.87 2.15
N ARG A 623 -4.96 -22.78 1.43
CA ARG A 623 -4.80 -24.24 1.58
C ARG A 623 -3.74 -24.82 0.64
N ASN A 624 -3.06 -23.96 -0.12
CA ASN A 624 -2.05 -24.30 -1.12
C ASN A 624 -2.55 -25.36 -2.12
N ILE A 625 -3.78 -25.17 -2.61
CA ILE A 625 -4.49 -26.08 -3.52
C ILE A 625 -3.75 -26.23 -4.84
N ASN A 626 -3.21 -25.14 -5.39
CA ASN A 626 -2.48 -25.17 -6.66
C ASN A 626 -0.96 -25.40 -6.49
N GLY A 627 -0.46 -25.45 -5.25
CA GLY A 627 0.97 -25.61 -4.94
C GLY A 627 1.82 -24.34 -5.11
N LEU A 628 1.22 -23.18 -5.37
CA LEU A 628 1.87 -21.90 -5.67
C LEU A 628 1.65 -20.85 -4.57
N SER A 629 1.07 -21.23 -3.42
CA SER A 629 0.80 -20.27 -2.35
C SER A 629 2.09 -19.63 -1.84
N ALA A 630 2.13 -18.29 -1.85
CA ALA A 630 3.23 -17.46 -1.38
C ALA A 630 2.85 -16.56 -0.19
N ILE A 631 1.77 -16.90 0.51
CA ILE A 631 1.24 -16.10 1.61
C ILE A 631 2.24 -16.08 2.78
N VAL A 632 2.72 -14.88 3.14
CA VAL A 632 3.59 -14.66 4.30
C VAL A 632 2.78 -14.09 5.47
N VAL A 633 2.00 -13.04 5.22
CA VAL A 633 1.03 -12.48 6.17
C VAL A 633 -0.34 -12.44 5.50
N PRO A 634 -1.34 -13.20 5.99
CA PRO A 634 -2.61 -13.30 5.32
C PRO A 634 -3.38 -11.97 5.36
N THR A 635 -4.20 -11.75 4.33
CA THR A 635 -5.26 -10.74 4.32
C THR A 635 -6.64 -11.39 4.46
N ILE A 636 -7.73 -10.62 4.38
CA ILE A 636 -9.09 -11.14 4.24
C ILE A 636 -9.51 -11.03 2.78
N GLN A 637 -9.90 -12.17 2.19
CA GLN A 637 -10.48 -12.22 0.86
C GLN A 637 -12.00 -11.99 0.94
N VAL A 638 -12.47 -10.88 0.38
CA VAL A 638 -13.89 -10.52 0.35
C VAL A 638 -14.53 -11.07 -0.92
N GLN A 639 -15.51 -11.96 -0.72
CA GLN A 639 -16.28 -12.52 -1.83
C GLN A 639 -17.37 -11.54 -2.28
N SER A 640 -17.25 -11.01 -3.50
CA SER A 640 -18.24 -10.12 -4.12
C SER A 640 -18.48 -10.50 -5.59
N PHE A 641 -19.14 -9.64 -6.38
CA PHE A 641 -19.21 -9.80 -7.84
C PHE A 641 -17.81 -9.75 -8.48
N ILE A 642 -16.95 -8.88 -7.97
CA ILE A 642 -15.50 -8.88 -8.19
C ILE A 642 -14.87 -9.14 -6.83
N SER A 643 -14.30 -10.32 -6.61
CA SER A 643 -13.61 -10.65 -5.36
C SER A 643 -12.36 -9.76 -5.18
N TYR A 644 -12.01 -9.43 -3.94
CA TYR A 644 -10.88 -8.54 -3.63
C TYR A 644 -10.25 -8.83 -2.26
N PRO A 645 -8.93 -8.59 -2.09
CA PRO A 645 -8.28 -8.60 -0.78
C PRO A 645 -8.59 -7.31 -0.01
N SER A 646 -8.68 -7.40 1.32
CA SER A 646 -8.89 -6.23 2.17
C SER A 646 -8.16 -6.35 3.51
N ASP A 647 -7.12 -5.53 3.68
CA ASP A 647 -6.45 -5.39 4.97
C ASP A 647 -7.31 -4.59 5.96
N ASP A 648 -8.13 -3.65 5.49
CA ASP A 648 -9.07 -2.89 6.34
C ASP A 648 -9.90 -3.83 7.23
N ARG A 649 -10.40 -4.93 6.64
CA ARG A 649 -11.22 -5.93 7.32
C ARG A 649 -10.51 -6.63 8.49
N LEU A 650 -9.18 -6.68 8.51
CA LEU A 650 -8.41 -7.22 9.65
C LEU A 650 -8.52 -6.32 10.88
N THR A 651 -8.82 -5.04 10.68
CA THR A 651 -8.92 -4.04 11.74
C THR A 651 -10.34 -3.57 12.01
N THR A 652 -11.34 -4.05 11.26
CA THR A 652 -12.76 -3.70 11.45
C THR A 652 -13.43 -4.59 12.51
N ILE A 653 -13.58 -4.12 13.73
CA ILE A 653 -14.05 -4.85 14.92
C ILE A 653 -15.53 -4.57 15.21
N TYR A 654 -15.94 -3.31 15.36
CA TYR A 654 -17.24 -2.94 15.95
C TYR A 654 -18.31 -2.49 14.94
N GLY A 655 -18.04 -2.60 13.65
CA GLY A 655 -18.93 -2.10 12.60
C GLY A 655 -18.39 -2.42 11.22
N ASN A 656 -18.29 -1.43 10.35
CA ASN A 656 -17.74 -1.57 8.99
C ASN A 656 -16.56 -0.62 8.71
N LEU A 657 -16.12 0.18 9.69
CA LEU A 657 -14.94 1.03 9.58
C LEU A 657 -13.76 0.38 10.30
N PRO A 658 -12.52 0.50 9.77
CA PRO A 658 -11.32 0.01 10.44
C PRO A 658 -11.03 0.82 11.72
N GLU A 659 -10.76 0.14 12.83
CA GLU A 659 -10.46 0.79 14.12
C GLU A 659 -9.05 1.40 14.19
N LEU A 660 -8.13 0.92 13.37
CA LEU A 660 -6.73 1.33 13.31
C LEU A 660 -6.40 1.89 11.91
N SER A 661 -5.40 2.74 11.83
CA SER A 661 -4.73 2.98 10.56
C SER A 661 -3.82 1.80 10.23
N ILE A 662 -3.94 1.27 9.00
CA ILE A 662 -3.21 0.08 8.57
C ILE A 662 -2.33 0.38 7.36
N GLY A 663 -1.15 -0.23 7.34
CA GLY A 663 -0.28 -0.29 6.17
C GLY A 663 0.34 -1.67 6.03
N ARG A 664 0.75 -2.02 4.80
CA ARG A 664 1.41 -3.29 4.48
C ARG A 664 2.75 -3.04 3.82
N PHE A 665 3.79 -3.73 4.27
CA PHE A 665 4.98 -3.94 3.46
C PHE A 665 4.96 -5.39 2.95
N PRO A 666 4.77 -5.62 1.63
CA PRO A 666 4.61 -6.96 1.05
C PRO A 666 5.96 -7.67 0.97
N ALA A 667 6.54 -8.01 2.12
CA ALA A 667 7.86 -8.61 2.23
C ALA A 667 7.80 -10.12 1.96
N LYS A 668 8.76 -10.62 1.18
CA LYS A 668 8.92 -12.05 0.89
C LYS A 668 10.01 -12.72 1.70
N ASN A 669 10.93 -11.94 2.25
CA ASN A 669 12.07 -12.44 3.01
C ASN A 669 12.65 -11.37 3.96
N ILE A 670 13.58 -11.80 4.81
CA ILE A 670 14.24 -10.98 5.83
C ILE A 670 14.97 -9.77 5.21
N SER A 671 15.69 -9.96 4.10
CA SER A 671 16.50 -8.89 3.49
C SER A 671 15.63 -7.73 2.97
N GLN A 672 14.43 -8.02 2.47
CA GLN A 672 13.47 -6.98 2.09
C GLN A 672 12.95 -6.22 3.31
N VAL A 673 12.71 -6.89 4.45
CA VAL A 673 12.31 -6.23 5.70
C VAL A 673 13.41 -5.30 6.19
N GLU A 674 14.67 -5.75 6.20
CA GLU A 674 15.82 -4.91 6.56
C GLU A 674 15.92 -3.67 5.67
N SER A 675 15.83 -3.85 4.35
CA SER A 675 15.88 -2.75 3.38
C SER A 675 14.75 -1.75 3.57
N PHE A 676 13.54 -2.22 3.90
CA PHE A 676 12.40 -1.35 4.19
C PHE A 676 12.57 -0.60 5.51
N VAL A 677 13.01 -1.27 6.57
CA VAL A 677 13.27 -0.65 7.86
C VAL A 677 14.34 0.43 7.72
N ASP A 678 15.48 0.13 7.07
CA ASP A 678 16.54 1.10 6.81
C ASP A 678 16.03 2.30 6.01
N LYS A 679 15.15 2.07 5.03
CA LYS A 679 14.49 3.13 4.26
C LYS A 679 13.65 4.05 5.16
N ILE A 680 12.81 3.50 6.04
CA ILE A 680 11.96 4.29 6.94
C ILE A 680 12.82 5.07 7.95
N ILE A 681 13.82 4.42 8.55
CA ILE A 681 14.77 5.10 9.45
C ILE A 681 15.45 6.25 8.71
N PHE A 682 15.94 6.02 7.49
CA PHE A 682 16.61 7.05 6.70
C PHE A 682 15.70 8.27 6.44
N ILE A 683 14.45 8.04 6.03
CA ILE A 683 13.49 9.11 5.73
C ILE A 683 13.24 9.99 6.96
N GLU A 684 13.08 9.39 8.14
CA GLU A 684 12.73 10.15 9.35
C GLU A 684 13.91 10.74 10.12
N THR A 685 15.10 10.11 10.05
CA THR A 685 16.26 10.52 10.85
C THR A 685 17.27 11.37 10.10
N ASN A 686 17.57 11.04 8.84
CA ASN A 686 18.57 11.76 8.04
C ASN A 686 17.96 12.90 7.22
N ASN A 687 16.64 12.85 7.01
CA ASN A 687 15.77 13.83 6.35
C ASN A 687 16.48 14.77 5.34
N ILE A 688 16.53 14.40 4.06
CA ILE A 688 17.09 15.27 3.02
C ILE A 688 16.20 16.52 2.88
N LEU A 689 16.68 17.65 3.38
CA LEU A 689 16.00 18.94 3.24
C LEU A 689 16.15 19.51 1.82
N GLY A 690 15.19 20.33 1.39
CA GLY A 690 15.24 21.02 0.10
C GLY A 690 13.86 21.32 -0.48
N THR A 691 13.84 22.09 -1.56
CA THR A 691 12.62 22.56 -2.24
C THR A 691 11.70 21.45 -2.73
N TRP A 692 12.22 20.23 -2.90
CA TRP A 692 11.41 19.05 -3.26
C TRP A 692 10.29 18.78 -2.24
N ARG A 693 10.47 19.18 -0.97
CA ARG A 693 9.47 19.06 0.10
C ARG A 693 8.37 20.13 0.06
N GLN A 694 8.47 21.09 -0.86
CA GLN A 694 7.42 22.06 -1.21
C GLN A 694 6.82 21.75 -2.60
N LYS A 695 7.21 20.65 -3.25
CA LYS A 695 6.82 20.31 -4.63
C LYS A 695 5.91 19.07 -4.69
N LEU A 696 4.92 19.10 -5.58
CA LEU A 696 4.00 18.00 -5.87
C LEU A 696 3.82 17.85 -7.39
N THR A 697 3.79 16.60 -7.87
CA THR A 697 3.64 16.28 -9.29
C THR A 697 2.30 15.59 -9.56
N LEU A 698 1.46 16.23 -10.37
CA LEU A 698 0.19 15.68 -10.87
C LEU A 698 0.38 15.09 -12.26
N ILE A 699 -0.14 13.90 -12.47
CA ILE A 699 -0.04 13.16 -13.72
C ILE A 699 -1.44 12.71 -14.15
N ALA A 700 -1.79 12.99 -15.40
CA ALA A 700 -3.07 12.58 -15.95
C ALA A 700 -2.87 11.87 -17.28
N ASP A 701 -3.55 10.74 -17.41
CA ASP A 701 -3.72 10.02 -18.66
C ASP A 701 -4.52 10.87 -19.66
N ASP A 702 -4.33 10.59 -20.95
CA ASP A 702 -4.91 11.40 -22.01
C ASP A 702 -6.16 10.77 -22.63
N PRO A 703 -7.04 11.59 -23.23
CA PRO A 703 -8.27 11.11 -23.84
C PRO A 703 -8.10 10.60 -25.28
N ALA A 704 -6.90 10.62 -25.86
CA ALA A 704 -6.74 10.44 -27.31
C ALA A 704 -7.11 9.04 -27.79
N ARG A 705 -7.13 8.05 -26.88
CA ARG A 705 -7.40 6.62 -27.16
C ARG A 705 -8.48 6.08 -26.22
N PRO A 706 -9.74 6.50 -26.40
CA PRO A 706 -10.83 6.10 -25.52
C PRO A 706 -11.16 4.62 -25.66
N GLU A 707 -11.72 4.05 -24.60
CA GLU A 707 -12.26 2.70 -24.64
C GLU A 707 -13.37 2.53 -25.71
N PRO A 708 -13.50 1.34 -26.33
CA PRO A 708 -14.46 1.09 -27.41
C PRO A 708 -15.94 1.12 -26.99
N ASN A 709 -16.24 1.20 -25.69
CA ASN A 709 -17.60 1.23 -25.14
C ASN A 709 -18.21 2.66 -25.12
N HIS A 710 -19.54 2.75 -25.03
CA HIS A 710 -20.24 4.04 -24.90
C HIS A 710 -19.72 4.81 -23.68
N GLY A 711 -19.13 6.00 -23.91
CA GLY A 711 -18.61 6.87 -22.85
C GLY A 711 -17.09 6.97 -22.76
N GLY A 712 -16.33 6.22 -23.57
CA GLY A 712 -14.86 6.21 -23.51
C GLY A 712 -14.20 7.59 -23.67
N ILE A 713 -14.75 8.48 -24.53
CA ILE A 713 -14.22 9.85 -24.72
C ILE A 713 -14.40 10.69 -23.46
N ALA A 714 -15.59 10.64 -22.84
CA ALA A 714 -15.86 11.40 -21.62
C ALA A 714 -14.99 10.90 -20.45
N THR A 715 -14.80 9.58 -20.37
CA THR A 715 -13.91 8.93 -19.40
C THR A 715 -12.46 9.35 -19.59
N GLY A 716 -11.93 9.28 -20.82
CA GLY A 716 -10.57 9.74 -21.09
C GLY A 716 -10.37 11.22 -20.72
N LYS A 717 -11.37 12.08 -20.97
CA LYS A 717 -11.31 13.50 -20.60
C LYS A 717 -11.33 13.70 -19.08
N SER A 718 -12.06 12.86 -18.34
CA SER A 718 -12.21 13.03 -16.90
C SER A 718 -10.90 12.78 -16.14
N HIS A 719 -9.94 12.01 -16.67
CA HIS A 719 -8.64 11.84 -16.01
C HIS A 719 -7.92 13.17 -15.78
N THR A 720 -7.80 13.98 -16.83
CA THR A 720 -7.20 15.32 -16.74
C THR A 720 -8.07 16.27 -15.92
N LEU A 721 -9.40 16.26 -16.11
CA LEU A 721 -10.30 17.16 -15.36
C LEU A 721 -10.29 16.87 -13.87
N ASN A 722 -10.24 15.60 -13.46
CA ASN A 722 -10.19 15.20 -12.07
C ASN A 722 -8.82 15.58 -11.46
N SER A 723 -7.75 15.50 -12.23
CA SER A 723 -6.44 16.03 -11.83
C SER A 723 -6.45 17.55 -11.65
N GLU A 724 -7.21 18.30 -12.46
CA GLU A 724 -7.44 19.74 -12.23
C GLU A 724 -8.22 19.98 -10.93
N THR A 725 -9.23 19.18 -10.63
CA THR A 725 -9.95 19.26 -9.34
C THR A 725 -9.02 19.05 -8.15
N LEU A 726 -8.06 18.12 -8.25
CA LEU A 726 -7.03 17.96 -7.22
C LEU A 726 -6.10 19.18 -7.16
N SER A 727 -5.72 19.74 -8.30
CA SER A 727 -4.90 20.96 -8.38
C SER A 727 -5.54 22.15 -7.65
N ASP A 728 -6.87 22.26 -7.66
CA ASP A 728 -7.62 23.32 -6.98
C ASP A 728 -7.66 23.16 -5.45
N ILE A 729 -7.48 21.93 -4.95
CA ILE A 729 -7.43 21.63 -3.51
C ILE A 729 -6.04 21.92 -2.94
N ILE A 730 -4.99 21.80 -3.76
CA ILE A 730 -3.60 22.01 -3.34
C ILE A 730 -3.40 23.50 -2.99
N PRO A 731 -2.89 23.83 -1.78
CA PRO A 731 -2.66 25.21 -1.38
C PRO A 731 -1.61 25.90 -2.28
N SER A 732 -1.80 27.18 -2.57
CA SER A 732 -0.93 27.94 -3.49
C SER A 732 0.54 28.00 -3.08
N ILE A 733 0.83 27.82 -1.78
CA ILE A 733 2.18 27.71 -1.19
C ILE A 733 2.96 26.48 -1.68
N ILE A 734 2.31 25.53 -2.35
CA ILE A 734 2.94 24.34 -2.94
C ILE A 734 3.27 24.61 -4.41
N ASP A 735 4.45 24.16 -4.83
CA ASP A 735 4.84 24.14 -6.25
C ASP A 735 4.23 22.90 -6.92
N VAL A 736 3.32 23.12 -7.86
CA VAL A 736 2.62 22.04 -8.57
C VAL A 736 3.21 21.91 -9.96
N GLU A 737 3.73 20.71 -10.26
CA GLU A 737 4.16 20.29 -11.59
C GLU A 737 3.07 19.42 -12.22
N LYS A 738 2.75 19.65 -13.50
CA LYS A 738 1.72 18.88 -14.22
C LYS A 738 2.35 18.13 -15.40
N ILE A 739 2.26 16.81 -15.39
CA ILE A 739 2.66 15.91 -16.48
C ILE A 739 1.39 15.34 -17.09
N TYR A 740 0.70 16.15 -17.89
CA TYR A 740 -0.50 15.70 -18.60
C TYR A 740 -0.11 15.09 -19.92
N MET A 741 -0.48 13.84 -20.15
CA MET A 741 0.03 13.05 -21.27
C MET A 741 -0.34 13.67 -22.63
N LEU A 742 -1.39 14.49 -22.71
CA LEU A 742 -1.77 15.24 -23.91
C LEU A 742 -0.75 16.30 -24.34
N GLU A 743 0.15 16.74 -23.45
CA GLU A 743 1.24 17.68 -23.76
C GLU A 743 2.45 17.01 -24.43
N TYR A 744 2.48 15.67 -24.48
CA TYR A 744 3.63 14.90 -24.97
C TYR A 744 3.30 14.19 -26.28
N PRO A 745 4.24 14.16 -27.26
CA PRO A 745 4.01 13.57 -28.56
C PRO A 745 3.91 12.04 -28.49
N GLU A 746 3.06 11.47 -29.34
CA GLU A 746 3.00 10.02 -29.58
C GLU A 746 4.17 9.56 -30.45
N VAL A 747 4.74 8.40 -30.11
CA VAL A 747 5.76 7.69 -30.89
C VAL A 747 5.25 6.30 -31.21
N SER A 748 5.23 5.93 -32.49
CA SER A 748 4.75 4.62 -32.92
C SER A 748 5.59 3.47 -32.36
N ASP A 749 4.91 2.40 -31.93
CA ASP A 749 5.55 1.16 -31.47
C ASP A 749 4.80 -0.09 -31.98
N ALA A 750 5.34 -1.27 -31.70
CA ALA A 750 4.76 -2.55 -32.11
C ALA A 750 3.69 -3.09 -31.13
N SER A 751 3.19 -2.27 -30.19
CA SER A 751 2.16 -2.71 -29.24
C SER A 751 0.78 -2.84 -29.88
N ALA A 752 -0.17 -3.44 -29.14
CA ALA A 752 -1.57 -3.54 -29.57
C ALA A 752 -2.23 -2.18 -29.85
N TYR A 753 -1.80 -1.13 -29.14
CA TYR A 753 -2.28 0.25 -29.34
C TYR A 753 -1.41 1.03 -30.33
N GLY A 754 -0.22 0.53 -30.64
CA GLY A 754 0.67 1.03 -31.68
C GLY A 754 1.39 2.34 -31.37
N VAL A 755 1.32 2.84 -30.12
CA VAL A 755 2.03 4.06 -29.70
C VAL A 755 2.52 4.01 -28.25
N THR A 756 3.50 4.87 -27.98
CA THR A 756 4.02 5.20 -26.65
C THR A 756 4.25 6.70 -26.50
N LYS A 757 4.44 7.18 -25.27
CA LYS A 757 4.81 8.59 -24.98
C LYS A 757 6.12 8.68 -24.17
N PRO A 758 7.27 8.35 -24.79
CA PRO A 758 8.56 8.30 -24.07
C PRO A 758 8.96 9.64 -23.45
N ALA A 759 8.59 10.78 -24.06
CA ALA A 759 8.86 12.10 -23.50
C ALA A 759 8.10 12.37 -22.18
N ALA A 760 6.90 11.80 -22.01
CA ALA A 760 6.16 11.87 -20.74
C ALA A 760 6.83 11.01 -19.66
N THR A 761 7.30 9.82 -20.03
CA THR A 761 8.09 8.94 -19.15
C THR A 761 9.38 9.64 -18.70
N GLU A 762 10.10 10.28 -19.62
CA GLU A 762 11.32 11.03 -19.31
C GLU A 762 11.03 12.23 -18.40
N ALA A 763 9.94 12.97 -18.62
CA ALA A 763 9.51 14.05 -17.73
C ALA A 763 9.23 13.54 -16.31
N LEU A 764 8.61 12.37 -16.17
CA LEU A 764 8.38 11.74 -14.87
C LEU A 764 9.70 11.36 -14.18
N PHE A 765 10.63 10.71 -14.90
CA PHE A 765 11.95 10.39 -14.35
C PHE A 765 12.72 11.64 -13.93
N ASN A 766 12.65 12.72 -14.71
CA ASN A 766 13.26 14.00 -14.36
C ASN A 766 12.61 14.64 -13.14
N SER A 767 11.29 14.58 -13.01
CA SER A 767 10.56 15.06 -11.83
C SER A 767 10.99 14.30 -10.57
N ILE A 768 11.10 12.98 -10.65
CA ILE A 768 11.58 12.13 -9.54
C ILE A 768 13.05 12.42 -9.21
N LYS A 769 13.91 12.52 -10.22
CA LYS A 769 15.36 12.80 -10.06
C LYS A 769 15.63 14.15 -9.42
N ASN A 770 14.88 15.18 -9.83
CA ASN A 770 14.98 16.53 -9.28
C ASN A 770 14.33 16.61 -7.89
N GLY A 771 13.42 15.69 -7.58
CA GLY A 771 12.75 15.54 -6.30
C GLY A 771 11.35 16.17 -6.31
N THR A 772 10.39 15.43 -5.78
CA THR A 772 9.00 15.83 -5.54
C THR A 772 8.51 15.10 -4.29
N ALA A 773 7.64 15.70 -3.50
CA ALA A 773 7.18 15.09 -2.25
C ALA A 773 6.03 14.10 -2.47
N ILE A 774 5.12 14.44 -3.38
CA ILE A 774 3.93 13.63 -3.69
C ILE A 774 3.84 13.50 -5.20
N ILE A 775 3.58 12.28 -5.66
CA ILE A 775 3.21 11.98 -7.05
C ILE A 775 1.78 11.47 -7.03
N ASN A 776 0.90 12.10 -7.79
CA ASN A 776 -0.44 11.58 -8.04
C ASN A 776 -0.62 11.25 -9.51
N TYR A 777 -1.23 10.09 -9.77
CA TYR A 777 -1.62 9.65 -11.10
C TYR A 777 -3.12 9.36 -11.14
N ILE A 778 -3.81 9.89 -12.15
CA ILE A 778 -5.20 9.54 -12.50
C ILE A 778 -5.24 9.09 -13.95
N GLY A 779 -5.74 7.87 -14.19
CA GLY A 779 -5.81 7.32 -15.53
C GLY A 779 -6.05 5.82 -15.60
N HIS A 780 -5.87 5.25 -16.78
CA HIS A 780 -5.91 3.80 -16.98
C HIS A 780 -4.65 3.13 -16.42
N GLY A 781 -4.79 1.88 -16.02
CA GLY A 781 -3.69 1.15 -15.42
C GLY A 781 -4.00 -0.31 -15.27
N SER A 782 -2.95 -1.05 -14.98
CA SER A 782 -2.99 -2.47 -14.65
C SER A 782 -2.00 -2.74 -13.52
N ALA A 783 -1.90 -3.99 -13.09
CA ALA A 783 -0.88 -4.41 -12.14
C ALA A 783 0.55 -4.09 -12.60
N PHE A 784 0.83 -3.96 -13.91
CA PHE A 784 2.21 -3.83 -14.42
C PHE A 784 2.50 -2.54 -15.20
N GLN A 785 1.49 -1.67 -15.38
CA GLN A 785 1.58 -0.53 -16.30
C GLN A 785 0.66 0.63 -15.89
N LEU A 786 1.12 1.86 -16.11
CA LEU A 786 0.30 3.08 -16.12
C LEU A 786 0.12 3.61 -17.54
N ALA A 787 -1.10 4.04 -17.86
CA ALA A 787 -1.58 4.51 -19.17
C ALA A 787 -1.45 3.47 -20.29
N GLN A 788 -2.26 3.59 -21.36
CA GLN A 788 -2.19 2.66 -22.50
C GLN A 788 -0.89 2.87 -23.31
N GLU A 789 -0.37 4.09 -23.32
CA GLU A 789 0.82 4.56 -24.04
C GLU A 789 2.13 4.29 -23.25
N LYS A 790 2.06 3.42 -22.22
CA LYS A 790 3.20 2.99 -21.39
C LYS A 790 3.93 4.16 -20.73
N LEU A 791 3.22 4.96 -19.93
CA LEU A 791 3.86 6.00 -19.10
C LEU A 791 4.90 5.36 -18.18
N LEU A 792 4.49 4.33 -17.45
CA LEU A 792 5.37 3.41 -16.72
C LEU A 792 5.00 1.98 -17.09
N TYR A 793 5.99 1.12 -17.30
CA TYR A 793 5.80 -0.29 -17.64
C TYR A 793 6.90 -1.16 -17.04
N LEU A 794 6.51 -2.11 -16.19
CA LEU A 794 7.45 -2.93 -15.43
C LEU A 794 8.41 -3.71 -16.34
N ASN A 795 7.88 -4.35 -17.40
CA ASN A 795 8.70 -5.17 -18.30
C ASN A 795 9.62 -4.35 -19.23
N ARG A 796 9.51 -3.01 -19.24
CA ARG A 796 10.47 -2.14 -19.94
C ARG A 796 11.76 -1.92 -19.12
N GLY A 797 11.75 -2.23 -17.83
CA GLY A 797 12.84 -1.88 -16.90
C GLY A 797 12.77 -0.43 -16.41
N ASP A 798 11.55 0.11 -16.30
CA ASP A 798 11.35 1.51 -15.88
C ASP A 798 11.70 1.72 -14.40
N LEU A 799 11.50 0.70 -13.56
CA LEU A 799 11.78 0.78 -12.13
C LEU A 799 13.26 1.07 -11.86
N GLU A 800 14.16 0.43 -12.61
CA GLU A 800 15.61 0.62 -12.52
C GLU A 800 16.05 2.01 -12.98
N SER A 801 15.22 2.67 -13.80
CA SER A 801 15.46 4.04 -14.28
C SER A 801 15.01 5.10 -13.27
N ILE A 802 14.19 4.73 -12.28
CA ILE A 802 13.81 5.62 -11.18
C ILE A 802 15.04 5.88 -10.29
N LYS A 803 15.31 7.16 -10.02
CA LYS A 803 16.44 7.65 -9.21
C LYS A 803 16.00 8.83 -8.35
N THR A 804 15.54 8.60 -7.13
CA THR A 804 15.12 9.64 -6.18
C THR A 804 16.30 10.33 -5.49
N ASN A 805 17.48 9.70 -5.47
CA ASN A 805 18.65 10.15 -4.70
C ASN A 805 18.30 10.41 -3.21
N GLY A 806 17.45 9.56 -2.63
CA GLY A 806 16.95 9.66 -1.26
C GLY A 806 15.75 10.59 -1.06
N ARG A 807 15.30 11.33 -2.09
CA ARG A 807 14.11 12.21 -2.05
C ARG A 807 12.86 11.42 -2.43
N MET A 808 12.53 10.42 -1.63
CA MET A 808 11.52 9.41 -1.98
C MET A 808 10.09 9.95 -1.84
N PRO A 809 9.30 10.07 -2.93
CA PRO A 809 7.95 10.60 -2.88
C PRO A 809 6.93 9.61 -2.30
N LEU A 810 5.83 10.16 -1.78
CA LEU A 810 4.58 9.43 -1.58
C LEU A 810 3.87 9.29 -2.92
N TRP A 811 3.58 8.07 -3.34
CA TRP A 811 2.80 7.81 -4.55
C TRP A 811 1.32 7.62 -4.21
N ILE A 812 0.43 8.37 -4.85
CA ILE A 812 -1.03 8.24 -4.77
C ILE A 812 -1.53 7.90 -6.17
N VAL A 813 -1.74 6.62 -6.45
CA VAL A 813 -2.03 6.14 -7.80
C VAL A 813 -3.51 5.74 -7.88
N GLY A 814 -4.33 6.64 -8.40
CA GLY A 814 -5.75 6.45 -8.64
C GLY A 814 -6.00 5.78 -10.00
N THR A 815 -5.85 4.46 -10.04
CA THR A 815 -6.09 3.64 -11.24
C THR A 815 -6.57 2.25 -10.86
N CYS A 816 -6.76 1.34 -11.83
CA CYS A 816 -7.17 -0.05 -11.60
C CYS A 816 -5.97 -0.94 -11.23
N SER A 817 -6.07 -1.66 -10.10
CA SER A 817 -5.23 -2.82 -9.76
C SER A 817 -3.71 -2.59 -9.73
N PHE A 818 -3.22 -1.36 -9.58
CA PHE A 818 -1.78 -1.08 -9.58
C PHE A 818 -1.07 -1.61 -8.32
N GLY A 819 -1.82 -1.85 -7.24
CA GLY A 819 -1.36 -2.56 -6.04
C GLY A 819 -2.02 -3.94 -5.89
N HIS A 820 -2.03 -4.76 -6.94
CA HIS A 820 -2.61 -6.11 -6.93
C HIS A 820 -1.74 -7.13 -6.16
N PHE A 821 -1.70 -7.00 -4.84
CA PHE A 821 -0.76 -7.71 -3.94
C PHE A 821 -1.15 -9.14 -3.52
N ASP A 822 -2.21 -9.72 -4.09
CA ASP A 822 -2.67 -11.07 -3.75
C ASP A 822 -2.58 -12.06 -4.93
N ASP A 823 -1.88 -11.68 -6.00
CA ASP A 823 -1.57 -12.57 -7.12
C ASP A 823 -0.31 -13.40 -6.80
N PRO A 824 -0.41 -14.74 -6.62
CA PRO A 824 0.73 -15.57 -6.30
C PRO A 824 1.71 -15.77 -7.48
N LEU A 825 1.33 -15.38 -8.69
CA LEU A 825 2.11 -15.62 -9.91
C LEU A 825 2.87 -14.39 -10.40
N ALA A 826 2.49 -13.20 -9.97
CA ALA A 826 3.04 -11.96 -10.51
C ALA A 826 3.01 -10.81 -9.50
N GLU A 827 4.04 -9.97 -9.55
CA GLU A 827 4.17 -8.81 -8.66
C GLU A 827 3.61 -7.57 -9.31
N SER A 828 2.77 -6.83 -8.59
CA SER A 828 2.30 -5.55 -9.08
C SER A 828 3.39 -4.48 -8.97
N PHE A 829 3.33 -3.49 -9.86
CA PHE A 829 4.26 -2.36 -9.92
C PHE A 829 4.25 -1.59 -8.60
N GLY A 830 3.08 -1.45 -7.94
CA GLY A 830 2.97 -0.83 -6.62
C GLY A 830 3.78 -1.54 -5.54
N GLU A 831 3.87 -2.87 -5.58
CA GLU A 831 4.69 -3.65 -4.64
C GLU A 831 6.17 -3.50 -4.93
N GLU A 832 6.57 -3.61 -6.20
CA GLU A 832 7.97 -3.46 -6.59
C GLU A 832 8.50 -2.04 -6.31
N LEU A 833 7.66 -1.00 -6.48
CA LEU A 833 8.00 0.38 -6.10
C LEU A 833 8.38 0.51 -4.62
N ILE A 834 7.58 -0.04 -3.70
CA ILE A 834 7.87 0.08 -2.26
C ILE A 834 9.01 -0.84 -1.82
N ARG A 835 9.14 -2.02 -2.43
CA ARG A 835 10.21 -3.00 -2.15
C ARG A 835 11.59 -2.54 -2.65
N TYR A 836 11.64 -1.64 -3.64
CA TYR A 836 12.91 -1.18 -4.21
C TYR A 836 13.80 -0.52 -3.13
N PRO A 837 15.02 -1.03 -2.84
CA PRO A 837 15.81 -0.57 -1.71
C PRO A 837 16.26 0.89 -1.82
N MET A 838 16.07 1.67 -0.74
CA MET A 838 16.55 3.07 -0.60
C MET A 838 16.26 4.01 -1.79
N ASP A 839 15.21 3.74 -2.56
CA ASP A 839 14.82 4.53 -3.73
C ASP A 839 13.30 4.39 -4.01
N ALA A 840 12.87 4.96 -5.13
CA ALA A 840 11.55 4.90 -5.76
C ALA A 840 10.37 5.49 -4.99
N ALA A 841 10.04 4.98 -3.81
CA ALA A 841 8.87 5.37 -3.05
C ALA A 841 9.11 5.33 -1.54
N SER A 842 8.56 6.32 -0.83
CA SER A 842 8.49 6.31 0.64
C SER A 842 7.26 5.56 1.14
N ALA A 843 6.14 5.70 0.42
CA ALA A 843 4.94 4.88 0.53
C ALA A 843 4.13 4.93 -0.77
N VAL A 844 3.21 3.98 -0.95
CA VAL A 844 2.32 3.91 -2.11
C VAL A 844 0.88 3.72 -1.63
N ILE A 845 -0.04 4.58 -2.06
CA ILE A 845 -1.48 4.43 -1.88
C ILE A 845 -2.08 4.11 -3.25
N SER A 846 -2.67 2.93 -3.39
CA SER A 846 -3.30 2.52 -4.66
C SER A 846 -4.39 1.47 -4.46
N THR A 847 -5.11 1.15 -5.54
CA THR A 847 -6.17 0.15 -5.53
C THR A 847 -5.62 -1.26 -5.79
N CYS A 848 -6.21 -2.26 -5.14
CA CYS A 848 -5.88 -3.67 -5.37
C CYS A 848 -6.74 -4.33 -6.47
N ARG A 849 -7.84 -3.70 -6.88
CA ARG A 849 -8.79 -4.18 -7.89
C ARG A 849 -9.32 -3.03 -8.75
N PRO A 850 -10.01 -3.31 -9.87
CA PRO A 850 -10.60 -2.27 -10.69
C PRO A 850 -11.60 -1.42 -9.90
N ILE A 851 -11.51 -0.10 -10.06
CA ILE A 851 -12.39 0.88 -9.43
C ILE A 851 -13.12 1.68 -10.51
N THR A 852 -14.32 2.16 -10.19
CA THR A 852 -15.06 3.07 -11.07
C THR A 852 -14.36 4.43 -11.17
N VAL A 853 -14.53 5.13 -12.30
CA VAL A 853 -13.97 6.46 -12.52
C VAL A 853 -14.46 7.45 -11.47
N THR A 854 -15.77 7.42 -11.17
CA THR A 854 -16.41 8.27 -10.16
C THR A 854 -15.98 7.91 -8.74
N GLY A 855 -15.80 6.62 -8.43
CA GLY A 855 -15.24 6.16 -7.16
C GLY A 855 -13.81 6.67 -6.96
N ASN A 856 -12.97 6.55 -8.00
CA ASN A 856 -11.59 7.02 -7.97
C ASN A 856 -11.49 8.54 -7.78
N GLU A 857 -12.27 9.32 -8.52
CA GLU A 857 -12.39 10.77 -8.36
C GLU A 857 -12.73 11.14 -6.92
N ARG A 858 -13.81 10.58 -6.37
CA ARG A 858 -14.26 10.86 -5.01
C ARG A 858 -13.18 10.54 -3.96
N TYR A 859 -12.60 9.34 -3.97
CA TYR A 859 -11.65 8.94 -2.92
C TYR A 859 -10.31 9.67 -3.01
N THR A 860 -9.83 9.97 -4.21
CA THR A 860 -8.61 10.78 -4.37
C THR A 860 -8.86 12.22 -3.94
N GLN A 861 -10.02 12.79 -4.26
CA GLN A 861 -10.45 14.10 -3.77
C GLN A 861 -10.52 14.13 -2.24
N ASP A 862 -11.27 13.20 -1.62
CA ASP A 862 -11.39 13.09 -0.16
C ASP A 862 -9.99 12.99 0.47
N LEU A 863 -9.09 12.17 -0.09
CA LEU A 863 -7.72 12.03 0.43
C LEU A 863 -6.95 13.35 0.36
N PHE A 864 -7.01 14.07 -0.77
CA PHE A 864 -6.36 15.36 -0.94
C PHE A 864 -6.91 16.43 0.02
N GLU A 865 -8.21 16.43 0.30
CA GLU A 865 -8.80 17.34 1.29
C GLU A 865 -8.29 17.07 2.72
N TYR A 866 -8.01 15.81 3.06
CA TYR A 866 -7.38 15.45 4.34
C TYR A 866 -5.87 15.73 4.37
N LEU A 867 -5.17 15.62 3.24
CA LEU A 867 -3.75 15.98 3.13
C LEU A 867 -3.56 17.51 3.16
N PHE A 868 -4.50 18.25 2.59
CA PHE A 868 -4.49 19.70 2.45
C PHE A 868 -5.79 20.32 3.00
N ASN A 869 -5.79 20.66 4.29
CA ASN A 869 -6.94 21.26 4.96
C ASN A 869 -6.81 22.79 5.05
N GLU A 870 -7.80 23.46 5.67
CA GLU A 870 -7.79 24.93 5.83
C GLU A 870 -6.55 25.46 6.57
N ASN A 871 -5.87 24.62 7.36
CA ASN A 871 -4.64 24.97 8.08
C ASN A 871 -3.36 24.71 7.25
N GLY A 872 -3.49 24.21 6.02
CA GLY A 872 -2.38 23.89 5.13
C GLY A 872 -2.13 22.39 4.99
N ILE A 873 -0.86 21.98 5.04
CA ILE A 873 -0.48 20.57 4.95
C ILE A 873 -0.79 19.88 6.28
N SER A 874 -1.45 18.72 6.22
CA SER A 874 -1.79 17.94 7.40
C SER A 874 -0.55 17.53 8.20
N SER A 875 -0.67 17.58 9.52
CA SER A 875 0.36 17.07 10.42
C SER A 875 0.23 15.58 10.70
N LEU A 876 -0.90 14.97 10.31
CA LEU A 876 -1.21 13.57 10.58
C LEU A 876 -0.32 12.61 9.77
N PRO A 877 -0.05 11.40 10.30
CA PRO A 877 0.53 10.31 9.53
C PRO A 877 -0.35 9.90 8.34
N ILE A 878 0.30 9.43 7.26
CA ILE A 878 -0.37 9.06 6.00
C ILE A 878 -1.44 7.97 6.20
N GLY A 879 -1.21 7.02 7.11
CA GLY A 879 -2.18 5.96 7.40
C GLY A 879 -3.45 6.50 8.05
N ILE A 880 -3.35 7.55 8.88
CA ILE A 880 -4.52 8.18 9.50
C ILE A 880 -5.30 8.98 8.45
N CYS A 881 -4.61 9.70 7.55
CA CYS A 881 -5.26 10.36 6.41
C CYS A 881 -6.08 9.38 5.57
N LEU A 882 -5.50 8.23 5.20
CA LEU A 882 -6.22 7.19 4.45
C LEU A 882 -7.37 6.58 5.26
N GLN A 883 -7.17 6.30 6.55
CA GLN A 883 -8.21 5.75 7.43
C GLN A 883 -9.41 6.70 7.56
N SER A 884 -9.16 8.02 7.51
CA SER A 884 -10.18 9.05 7.74
C SER A 884 -11.21 9.10 6.62
N ILE A 885 -10.81 8.75 5.39
CA ILE A 885 -11.69 8.69 4.22
C ILE A 885 -12.43 7.35 4.09
N LYS A 886 -12.11 6.35 4.92
CA LYS A 886 -12.82 5.07 4.94
C LYS A 886 -14.23 5.28 5.46
N ASN A 887 -15.22 4.96 4.64
CA ASN A 887 -16.65 5.14 4.89
C ASN A 887 -17.42 3.81 5.03
N GLY A 888 -16.72 2.67 4.95
CA GLY A 888 -17.29 1.33 5.16
C GLY A 888 -18.08 0.80 3.97
N SER A 889 -17.97 1.45 2.80
CA SER A 889 -18.46 0.92 1.53
C SER A 889 -17.39 0.05 0.87
N THR A 890 -17.83 -0.87 0.01
CA THR A 890 -16.96 -1.79 -0.75
C THR A 890 -15.84 -1.06 -1.51
N GLU A 891 -16.14 0.04 -2.21
CA GLU A 891 -15.12 0.78 -2.97
C GLU A 891 -14.05 1.41 -2.07
N SER A 892 -14.38 1.79 -0.83
CA SER A 892 -13.39 2.34 0.10
C SER A 892 -12.34 1.30 0.50
N GLU A 893 -12.68 0.00 0.46
CA GLU A 893 -11.78 -1.09 0.82
C GLU A 893 -10.76 -1.41 -0.27
N TYR A 894 -10.90 -0.86 -1.49
CA TYR A 894 -9.96 -1.13 -2.59
C TYR A 894 -8.62 -0.40 -2.39
N PHE A 895 -8.64 0.79 -1.81
CA PHE A 895 -7.43 1.59 -1.56
C PHE A 895 -6.64 1.04 -0.38
N HIS A 896 -5.38 0.67 -0.62
CA HIS A 896 -4.46 0.17 0.39
C HIS A 896 -3.26 1.10 0.51
N LEU A 897 -2.68 1.17 1.71
CA LEU A 897 -1.38 1.79 1.95
C LEU A 897 -0.30 0.71 1.96
N PHE A 898 0.61 0.80 1.00
CA PHE A 898 1.86 0.05 1.00
C PHE A 898 2.97 0.90 1.62
N GLY A 899 3.42 0.53 2.82
CA GLY A 899 4.38 1.29 3.62
C GLY A 899 3.99 1.42 5.10
N ASP A 900 4.75 2.22 5.85
CA ASP A 900 4.52 2.45 7.27
C ASP A 900 3.32 3.41 7.49
N PRO A 901 2.23 3.00 8.17
CA PRO A 901 1.09 3.86 8.45
C PRO A 901 1.39 5.06 9.36
N ALA A 902 2.46 5.02 10.15
CA ALA A 902 2.89 6.13 11.00
C ALA A 902 3.83 7.12 10.27
N LEU A 903 4.19 6.86 9.01
CA LEU A 903 5.05 7.75 8.24
C LEU A 903 4.39 9.12 8.07
N ASN A 904 5.17 10.17 8.28
CA ASN A 904 4.74 11.53 8.00
C ASN A 904 4.70 11.81 6.49
N ILE A 905 3.78 12.70 6.07
CA ILE A 905 3.80 13.25 4.71
C ILE A 905 5.19 13.89 4.45
N PRO A 906 5.88 13.56 3.34
CA PRO A 906 7.25 14.03 3.05
C PRO A 906 7.29 15.50 2.58
N MET A 907 6.55 16.38 3.26
CA MET A 907 6.43 17.81 2.96
C MET A 907 6.75 18.67 4.17
N ALA A 908 7.21 19.90 3.92
CA ALA A 908 7.48 20.88 4.97
C ALA A 908 6.16 21.43 5.55
N LYS A 909 5.94 21.23 6.85
CA LYS A 909 4.67 21.59 7.52
C LYS A 909 4.68 23.00 8.14
N ASN A 910 5.84 23.49 8.54
CA ASN A 910 5.96 24.78 9.21
C ASN A 910 5.80 25.93 8.22
N ARG A 911 5.07 26.96 8.64
CA ARG A 911 4.87 28.20 7.86
C ARG A 911 5.59 29.37 8.52
N ILE A 912 6.16 30.23 7.70
CA ILE A 912 6.67 31.53 8.13
C ILE A 912 5.65 32.59 7.75
N ASN A 913 5.37 33.49 8.69
CA ASN A 913 4.53 34.66 8.46
C ASN A 913 5.41 35.92 8.45
N ASN A 914 4.90 37.02 7.90
CA ASN A 914 5.56 38.33 7.84
C ASN A 914 6.78 38.41 6.90
N ILE A 915 6.70 37.77 5.74
CA ILE A 915 7.60 38.05 4.62
C ILE A 915 6.90 39.07 3.72
N THR A 916 7.56 40.18 3.39
CA THR A 916 6.97 41.28 2.62
C THR A 916 7.81 41.63 1.41
N ILE A 917 7.18 42.23 0.42
CA ILE A 917 7.81 42.85 -0.74
C ILE A 917 7.27 44.27 -0.87
N GLU A 918 8.12 45.24 -1.19
CA GLU A 918 7.74 46.67 -1.14
C GLU A 918 6.74 47.08 -2.23
N ALA A 919 6.68 46.34 -3.35
CA ALA A 919 5.84 46.66 -4.51
C ALA A 919 4.86 45.52 -4.82
N GLU A 920 3.58 45.85 -4.94
CA GLU A 920 2.51 44.92 -5.35
C GLU A 920 2.59 44.55 -6.85
N THR A 921 3.23 45.42 -7.65
CA THR A 921 3.44 45.25 -9.08
C THR A 921 4.92 45.33 -9.41
N LEU A 922 5.48 44.26 -9.98
CA LEU A 922 6.88 44.18 -10.41
C LEU A 922 6.99 44.41 -11.92
N LYS A 923 8.04 45.12 -12.33
CA LYS A 923 8.31 45.41 -13.75
C LYS A 923 9.36 44.47 -14.31
N THR A 924 9.25 44.08 -15.57
CA THR A 924 10.34 43.33 -16.23
C THR A 924 11.66 44.09 -16.16
N LEU A 925 12.77 43.36 -16.04
CA LEU A 925 14.15 43.84 -15.87
C LEU A 925 14.44 44.66 -14.60
N SER A 926 13.42 44.99 -13.81
CA SER A 926 13.59 45.66 -12.51
C SER A 926 13.97 44.68 -11.40
N THR A 927 14.66 45.19 -10.39
CA THR A 927 14.97 44.46 -9.16
C THR A 927 13.92 44.73 -8.09
N ALA A 928 13.58 43.72 -7.30
CA ALA A 928 12.71 43.87 -6.14
C ALA A 928 13.34 43.18 -4.92
N GLU A 929 12.99 43.66 -3.74
CA GLU A 929 13.59 43.21 -2.48
C GLU A 929 12.55 42.51 -1.61
N ILE A 930 12.83 41.26 -1.25
CA ILE A 930 12.00 40.47 -0.34
C ILE A 930 12.57 40.63 1.07
N ASN A 931 11.76 41.14 1.98
CA ASN A 931 12.14 41.43 3.36
C ASN A 931 11.73 40.29 4.31
N PHE A 932 12.66 39.87 5.15
CA PHE A 932 12.49 38.85 6.18
C PHE A 932 12.56 39.46 7.58
N ASN A 933 11.91 38.80 8.55
CA ASN A 933 11.96 39.22 9.96
C ASN A 933 13.39 39.16 10.53
N HIS A 934 13.72 40.09 11.42
CA HIS A 934 15.03 40.19 12.09
C HIS A 934 15.46 38.92 12.82
N GLU A 935 14.52 38.15 13.39
CA GLU A 935 14.82 36.89 14.09
C GLU A 935 15.41 35.82 13.14
N LEU A 936 14.95 35.78 11.88
CA LEU A 936 15.48 34.85 10.87
C LEU A 936 16.88 35.27 10.42
N ALA A 937 17.15 36.57 10.37
CA ALA A 937 18.47 37.10 10.05
C ALA A 937 19.48 36.83 11.18
N ALA A 938 19.05 36.98 12.44
CA ALA A 938 19.89 36.70 13.61
C ALA A 938 20.30 35.22 13.72
N SER A 939 19.49 34.31 13.19
CA SER A 939 19.72 32.86 13.22
C SER A 939 20.47 32.31 12.00
N ASN A 940 20.95 33.19 11.10
CA ASN A 940 21.63 32.82 9.85
C ASN A 940 20.83 31.85 8.96
N ALA A 941 19.51 32.03 8.90
CA ALA A 941 18.63 31.22 8.08
C ALA A 941 19.03 31.25 6.60
N SER A 942 18.79 30.15 5.89
CA SER A 942 19.09 30.03 4.45
C SER A 942 17.98 29.32 3.72
N GLY A 943 17.91 29.47 2.40
CA GLY A 943 16.81 28.89 1.65
C GLY A 943 16.86 29.15 0.16
N VAL A 944 15.72 28.92 -0.50
CA VAL A 944 15.50 29.15 -1.92
C VAL A 944 14.28 30.03 -2.11
N VAL A 945 14.39 31.03 -2.97
CA VAL A 945 13.26 31.79 -3.52
C VAL A 945 13.00 31.33 -4.94
N LEU A 946 11.75 30.99 -5.24
CA LEU A 946 11.26 30.60 -6.55
C LEU A 946 10.14 31.55 -6.98
N ILE A 947 10.26 32.15 -8.17
CA ILE A 947 9.20 32.97 -8.76
C ILE A 947 8.55 32.19 -9.90
N LYS A 948 7.24 32.07 -9.83
CA LYS A 948 6.41 31.46 -10.87
C LYS A 948 5.53 32.52 -11.51
N ASP A 949 5.52 32.55 -12.83
CA ASP A 949 4.59 33.36 -13.60
C ASP A 949 3.14 32.90 -13.36
N ALA A 950 2.18 33.65 -13.89
CA ALA A 950 0.78 33.28 -13.91
C ALA A 950 0.55 31.94 -14.62
N ASN A 951 -0.40 31.14 -14.10
CA ASN A 951 -0.85 29.93 -14.77
C ASN A 951 -1.43 30.27 -16.16
N ARG A 952 -1.24 29.35 -17.11
CA ARG A 952 -1.71 29.49 -18.49
C ARG A 952 -2.87 28.53 -18.76
N SER A 953 -4.02 29.08 -19.16
CA SER A 953 -5.13 28.26 -19.65
C SER A 953 -4.87 27.82 -21.09
N VAL A 954 -4.86 26.52 -21.32
CA VAL A 954 -4.65 25.93 -22.65
C VAL A 954 -5.88 25.17 -23.10
N THR A 955 -6.07 25.08 -24.41
CA THR A 955 -7.04 24.16 -25.03
C THR A 955 -6.32 23.34 -26.07
N ARG A 956 -6.37 22.02 -25.93
CA ARG A 956 -5.78 21.06 -26.87
C ARG A 956 -6.87 20.42 -27.71
N SER A 957 -6.55 20.17 -28.97
CA SER A 957 -7.42 19.49 -29.93
C SER A 957 -6.78 18.18 -30.38
N TYR A 958 -7.56 17.12 -30.45
CA TYR A 958 -7.12 15.78 -30.89
C TYR A 958 -8.24 15.09 -31.67
N ASN A 959 -7.91 14.07 -32.45
CA ASN A 959 -8.87 13.42 -33.35
C ASN A 959 -9.15 11.97 -32.93
N ILE A 960 -10.43 11.61 -32.84
CA ILE A 960 -10.89 10.25 -32.56
C ILE A 960 -11.97 9.88 -33.57
N ALA A 961 -11.81 8.75 -34.26
CA ALA A 961 -12.77 8.26 -35.25
C ALA A 961 -13.21 9.35 -36.26
N SER A 962 -12.24 10.14 -36.74
CA SER A 962 -12.46 11.28 -37.65
C SER A 962 -13.27 12.45 -37.07
N THR A 963 -13.42 12.53 -35.74
CA THR A 963 -14.02 13.68 -35.04
C THR A 963 -12.97 14.42 -34.22
N THR A 964 -12.94 15.75 -34.33
CA THR A 964 -12.08 16.58 -33.49
C THR A 964 -12.72 16.79 -32.13
N GLN A 965 -11.98 16.45 -31.09
CA GLN A 965 -12.32 16.66 -29.70
C GLN A 965 -11.41 17.74 -29.12
N THR A 966 -11.90 18.45 -28.11
CA THR A 966 -11.10 19.42 -27.35
C THR A 966 -11.16 19.14 -25.86
N LEU A 967 -10.13 19.61 -25.16
CA LEU A 967 -10.01 19.59 -23.72
C LEU A 967 -9.25 20.85 -23.26
N SER A 968 -9.73 21.50 -22.20
CA SER A 968 -9.13 22.72 -21.64
C SER A 968 -8.71 22.48 -20.20
N TYR A 969 -7.55 23.01 -19.80
CA TYR A 969 -6.96 22.91 -18.45
C TYR A 969 -5.90 23.99 -18.25
N ASP A 970 -5.44 24.17 -17.01
CA ASP A 970 -4.42 25.14 -16.67
C ASP A 970 -3.05 24.47 -16.50
N LEU A 971 -2.03 25.02 -17.13
CA LEU A 971 -0.64 24.62 -16.92
C LEU A 971 0.06 25.63 -16.00
N PRO A 972 0.99 25.17 -15.14
CA PRO A 972 1.75 26.06 -14.27
C PRO A 972 2.53 27.10 -15.08
N GLY A 973 2.65 28.31 -14.55
CA GLY A 973 3.48 29.35 -15.14
C GLY A 973 4.98 28.98 -15.19
N ALA A 974 5.69 29.62 -16.12
CA ALA A 974 7.13 29.47 -16.25
C ALA A 974 7.86 29.89 -14.96
N THR A 975 9.03 29.29 -14.71
CA THR A 975 9.90 29.73 -13.62
C THR A 975 10.65 30.98 -14.06
N LEU A 976 10.39 32.10 -13.38
CA LEU A 976 10.99 33.40 -13.72
C LEU A 976 12.33 33.62 -13.01
N PHE A 977 12.47 33.10 -11.79
CA PHE A 977 13.67 33.21 -10.98
C PHE A 977 13.76 32.04 -10.01
N ARG A 978 14.98 31.56 -9.75
CA ARG A 978 15.25 30.52 -8.75
C ARG A 978 16.62 30.73 -8.12
N GLY A 979 16.67 31.27 -6.91
CA GLY A 979 17.93 31.68 -6.28
C GLY A 979 18.08 31.20 -4.85
N ASN A 980 19.31 30.86 -4.48
CA ASN A 980 19.67 30.57 -3.10
C ASN A 980 19.84 31.87 -2.32
N PHE A 981 19.46 31.86 -1.04
CA PHE A 981 19.71 32.98 -0.15
C PHE A 981 20.23 32.54 1.21
N LYS A 982 20.95 33.45 1.86
CA LYS A 982 21.42 33.31 3.23
C LYS A 982 21.29 34.66 3.93
N LEU A 983 20.53 34.67 5.02
CA LEU A 983 20.36 35.82 5.88
C LEU A 983 21.50 35.87 6.90
N SER A 984 21.80 37.07 7.39
CA SER A 984 22.77 37.29 8.46
C SER A 984 22.43 38.55 9.26
N GLU A 985 23.03 38.73 10.43
CA GLU A 985 22.83 39.94 11.23
C GLU A 985 23.16 41.21 10.43
N GLY A 986 22.15 42.07 10.21
CA GLY A 986 22.26 43.27 9.38
C GLY A 986 21.94 43.09 7.89
N TYR A 987 21.66 41.86 7.44
CA TYR A 987 21.23 41.54 6.07
C TYR A 987 19.99 40.61 6.13
N ASN A 988 18.81 41.23 6.10
CA ASN A 988 17.52 40.57 6.29
C ASN A 988 16.63 40.60 5.03
N SER A 989 17.24 40.79 3.86
CA SER A 989 16.52 40.88 2.60
C SER A 989 17.18 40.09 1.48
N VAL A 990 16.41 39.80 0.43
CA VAL A 990 16.84 39.04 -0.74
C VAL A 990 16.39 39.77 -1.99
N ASP A 991 17.35 40.10 -2.85
CA ASP A 991 17.05 40.69 -4.16
C ASP A 991 16.57 39.62 -5.14
N ILE A 992 15.61 40.01 -5.97
CA ILE A 992 15.10 39.24 -7.10
C ILE A 992 15.04 40.12 -8.34
N ARG A 993 15.01 39.50 -9.52
CA ARG A 993 14.83 40.19 -10.79
C ARG A 993 13.82 39.47 -11.66
N ILE A 994 12.95 40.25 -12.31
CA ILE A 994 11.93 39.72 -13.22
C ILE A 994 12.48 39.71 -14.65
N PRO A 995 12.46 38.58 -15.37
CA PRO A 995 12.89 38.52 -16.76
C PRO A 995 12.00 39.34 -17.69
N GLN A 996 12.48 39.61 -18.90
CA GLN A 996 11.68 40.21 -19.98
C GLN A 996 10.59 39.25 -20.48
N ASP A 997 10.87 37.96 -20.45
CA ASP A 997 9.92 36.90 -20.74
C ASP A 997 8.97 36.69 -19.56
N ILE A 998 7.83 37.35 -19.65
CA ILE A 998 6.68 37.11 -18.78
C ILE A 998 5.46 36.83 -19.66
N SER A 999 4.42 36.28 -19.07
CA SER A 999 3.16 35.98 -19.73
C SER A 999 2.38 37.23 -20.18
N TYR A 1000 2.72 38.41 -19.66
CA TYR A 1000 1.93 39.66 -19.75
C TYR A 1000 0.45 39.46 -19.37
N SER A 1001 0.18 38.45 -18.54
CA SER A 1001 -1.15 38.10 -18.09
C SER A 1001 -1.67 39.11 -17.06
N LEU A 1002 -2.99 39.28 -17.02
CA LEU A 1002 -3.66 40.00 -15.93
C LEU A 1002 -3.79 39.14 -14.67
N ASN A 1003 -3.57 37.81 -14.79
CA ASN A 1003 -3.54 36.91 -13.65
C ASN A 1003 -2.23 37.11 -12.87
N PRO A 1004 -2.26 37.01 -11.53
CA PRO A 1004 -1.07 37.21 -10.73
C PRO A 1004 -0.09 36.05 -10.83
N SER A 1005 1.18 36.39 -10.70
CA SER A 1005 2.30 35.50 -10.40
C SER A 1005 2.39 35.24 -8.90
N LYS A 1006 3.28 34.31 -8.52
CA LYS A 1006 3.54 34.00 -7.10
C LYS A 1006 5.02 33.79 -6.82
N ILE A 1007 5.40 34.09 -5.58
CA ILE A 1007 6.75 33.82 -5.05
C ILE A 1007 6.61 32.72 -4.01
N LEU A 1008 7.37 31.63 -4.17
CA LEU A 1008 7.46 30.52 -3.23
C LEU A 1008 8.81 30.59 -2.52
N ILE A 1009 8.81 30.35 -1.21
CA ILE A 1009 10.00 30.45 -0.38
C ILE A 1009 10.12 29.16 0.43
N TYR A 1010 11.25 28.48 0.29
CA TYR A 1010 11.65 27.37 1.13
C TYR A 1010 12.81 27.84 2.02
N LEU A 1011 12.68 27.69 3.33
CA LEU A 1011 13.64 28.19 4.30
C LEU A 1011 14.06 27.08 5.28
N ILE A 1012 15.33 27.09 5.67
CA ILE A 1012 15.91 26.24 6.70
C ILE A 1012 16.51 27.16 7.78
N ASN A 1013 16.06 26.97 9.02
CA ASN A 1013 16.60 27.66 10.19
C ASN A 1013 16.96 26.64 11.26
N GLU A 1014 18.23 26.60 11.70
CA GLU A 1014 18.71 25.66 12.73
C GLU A 1014 18.30 24.18 12.48
N GLY A 1015 18.25 23.77 11.21
CA GLY A 1015 17.83 22.42 10.80
C GLY A 1015 16.31 22.21 10.71
N VAL A 1016 15.51 23.22 11.06
CA VAL A 1016 14.05 23.21 10.90
C VAL A 1016 13.69 23.84 9.56
N GLU A 1017 13.00 23.07 8.70
CA GLU A 1017 12.46 23.59 7.45
C GLU A 1017 11.14 24.34 7.66
N SER A 1018 10.85 25.28 6.78
CA SER A 1018 9.60 26.01 6.70
C SER A 1018 9.33 26.48 5.27
N ILE A 1019 8.06 26.71 4.96
CA ILE A 1019 7.62 27.21 3.65
C ILE A 1019 6.82 28.51 3.81
N SER A 1020 6.85 29.34 2.78
CA SER A 1020 6.04 30.56 2.68
C SER A 1020 5.73 30.88 1.22
N GLU A 1021 4.75 31.76 1.03
CA GLU A 1021 4.44 32.34 -0.28
C GLU A 1021 4.20 33.85 -0.19
N ILE A 1022 4.34 34.54 -1.32
CA ILE A 1022 3.83 35.89 -1.56
C ILE A 1022 2.95 35.83 -2.82
N ASN A 1023 1.65 36.08 -2.64
CA ASN A 1023 0.61 35.96 -3.65
C ASN A 1023 -0.56 36.89 -3.24
N PRO A 1024 -1.11 37.74 -4.13
CA PRO A 1024 -0.77 37.93 -5.54
C PRO A 1024 0.44 38.84 -5.78
N ILE A 1025 1.19 38.56 -6.85
CA ILE A 1025 2.20 39.45 -7.43
C ILE A 1025 1.81 39.78 -8.87
N TYR A 1026 1.63 41.05 -9.20
CA TYR A 1026 1.32 41.45 -10.59
C TYR A 1026 2.61 41.77 -11.35
N LEU A 1027 2.71 41.34 -12.60
CA LEU A 1027 3.85 41.62 -13.46
C LEU A 1027 3.42 42.52 -14.62
N VAL A 1028 4.23 43.53 -14.93
CA VAL A 1028 4.02 44.41 -16.08
C VAL A 1028 5.32 44.63 -16.85
N GLY A 1029 5.20 45.04 -18.12
CA GLY A 1029 6.36 45.47 -18.89
C GLY A 1029 7.07 46.66 -18.23
N GLY A 1030 8.37 46.52 -18.04
CA GLY A 1030 9.28 47.59 -17.63
C GLY A 1030 9.83 48.37 -18.80
N ASP A 1031 10.80 49.25 -18.50
CA ASP A 1031 11.56 49.96 -19.52
C ASP A 1031 12.54 48.99 -20.21
N GLY A 1032 12.76 49.18 -21.51
CA GLY A 1032 13.74 48.39 -22.25
C GLY A 1032 15.18 48.64 -21.78
N THR A 1033 16.06 47.68 -22.04
CA THR A 1033 17.50 47.82 -21.78
C THR A 1033 18.27 48.20 -23.04
N MET A 1034 19.41 48.87 -22.86
CA MET A 1034 20.41 49.08 -23.93
C MET A 1034 21.40 47.92 -24.02
N ASP A 1035 21.28 46.92 -23.14
CA ASP A 1035 22.14 45.74 -23.16
C ASP A 1035 21.83 44.86 -24.37
N SER A 1036 22.89 44.43 -25.03
CA SER A 1036 22.86 43.57 -26.22
C SER A 1036 23.90 42.43 -26.11
N ASN A 1037 24.56 42.31 -24.96
CA ASN A 1037 25.48 41.22 -24.70
C ASN A 1037 24.70 40.12 -23.99
N GLY A 1038 24.90 38.87 -24.40
CA GLY A 1038 24.39 37.74 -23.65
C GLY A 1038 25.31 37.37 -22.48
N PRO A 1039 24.93 36.32 -21.73
CA PRO A 1039 25.60 35.94 -20.51
C PRO A 1039 27.03 35.44 -20.75
N LEU A 1040 27.94 35.78 -19.83
CA LEU A 1040 29.28 35.20 -19.81
C LEU A 1040 29.21 33.76 -19.30
N ILE A 1041 29.63 32.79 -20.12
CA ILE A 1041 29.68 31.37 -19.77
C ILE A 1041 31.15 30.97 -19.56
N ASN A 1042 31.50 30.60 -18.33
CA ASN A 1042 32.80 30.04 -17.98
C ASN A 1042 32.65 28.57 -17.60
N PHE A 1043 33.55 27.72 -18.10
CA PHE A 1043 33.71 26.36 -17.57
C PHE A 1043 34.81 26.36 -16.54
N ILE A 1044 34.49 26.04 -15.29
CA ILE A 1044 35.42 26.07 -14.17
C ILE A 1044 35.50 24.71 -13.49
N SER A 1045 36.59 24.46 -12.77
CA SER A 1045 36.71 23.33 -11.86
C SER A 1045 36.14 23.66 -10.48
N THR A 1046 35.96 22.62 -9.64
CA THR A 1046 35.61 22.79 -8.21
C THR A 1046 36.62 23.62 -7.42
N SER A 1047 37.87 23.72 -7.88
CA SER A 1047 38.92 24.54 -7.26
C SER A 1047 38.95 25.99 -7.76
N GLY A 1048 38.09 26.34 -8.73
CA GLY A 1048 38.02 27.68 -9.33
C GLY A 1048 38.96 27.89 -10.54
N ARG A 1049 39.69 26.86 -10.99
CA ARG A 1049 40.43 26.92 -12.26
C ARG A 1049 39.44 27.07 -13.42
N ILE A 1050 39.61 28.12 -14.24
CA ILE A 1050 38.88 28.30 -15.49
C ILE A 1050 39.52 27.41 -16.57
N PHE A 1051 38.73 26.51 -17.15
CA PHE A 1051 39.15 25.65 -18.23
C PHE A 1051 39.15 26.41 -19.57
N LYS A 1052 40.15 26.14 -20.40
CA LYS A 1052 40.20 26.60 -21.79
C LYS A 1052 40.20 25.42 -22.76
N SER A 1053 39.67 25.60 -23.96
CA SER A 1053 39.76 24.57 -25.00
C SER A 1053 41.22 24.20 -25.28
N GLY A 1054 41.52 22.90 -25.24
CA GLY A 1054 42.87 22.34 -25.30
C GLY A 1054 43.44 21.96 -23.93
N ASP A 1055 42.84 22.40 -22.82
CA ASP A 1055 43.29 22.04 -21.48
C ASP A 1055 43.09 20.55 -21.18
N HIS A 1056 43.92 20.03 -20.28
CA HIS A 1056 43.76 18.70 -19.73
C HIS A 1056 42.91 18.75 -18.45
N LYS A 1057 41.89 17.87 -18.42
CA LYS A 1057 41.04 17.61 -17.26
C LYS A 1057 41.56 16.40 -16.51
N SER A 1058 41.73 16.54 -15.19
CA SER A 1058 42.01 15.40 -14.31
C SER A 1058 40.74 14.55 -14.11
N PRO A 1059 40.82 13.22 -13.95
CA PRO A 1059 39.66 12.37 -13.65
C PRO A 1059 38.89 12.78 -12.39
N GLN A 1060 39.53 13.52 -11.47
CA GLN A 1060 38.95 13.94 -10.19
C GLN A 1060 38.36 15.36 -10.22
N GLU A 1061 38.64 16.16 -11.26
CA GLU A 1061 38.15 17.54 -11.36
C GLU A 1061 36.80 17.58 -12.09
N LYS A 1062 35.75 18.11 -11.44
CA LYS A 1062 34.45 18.31 -12.09
C LYS A 1062 34.45 19.52 -13.01
N ILE A 1063 33.55 19.53 -14.00
CA ILE A 1063 33.31 20.70 -14.85
C ILE A 1063 32.01 21.37 -14.39
N ILE A 1064 32.13 22.63 -13.97
CA ILE A 1064 31.03 23.48 -13.54
C ILE A 1064 30.86 24.56 -14.59
N ALA A 1065 29.65 24.74 -15.10
CA ALA A 1065 29.30 25.94 -15.87
C ALA A 1065 28.95 27.06 -14.89
N GLU A 1066 29.72 28.13 -14.90
CA GLU A 1066 29.39 29.40 -14.25
C GLU A 1066 28.82 30.34 -15.32
N ILE A 1067 27.60 30.80 -15.10
CA ILE A 1067 26.89 31.68 -16.02
C ILE A 1067 26.62 32.99 -15.28
N THR A 1068 27.11 34.09 -15.84
CA THR A 1068 27.04 35.42 -15.21
C THR A 1068 26.54 36.46 -16.19
N ASP A 1069 25.55 37.26 -15.77
CA ASP A 1069 25.05 38.41 -16.52
C ASP A 1069 24.56 39.53 -15.57
N PRO A 1070 24.83 40.82 -15.84
CA PRO A 1070 24.32 41.93 -15.03
C PRO A 1070 22.80 42.02 -14.94
N LEU A 1071 22.09 41.54 -15.96
CA LEU A 1071 20.64 41.46 -16.01
C LEU A 1071 20.13 40.10 -15.51
N GLY A 1072 20.99 39.15 -15.18
CA GLY A 1072 20.63 37.81 -14.74
C GLY A 1072 20.31 36.86 -15.90
N ILE A 1073 20.09 35.59 -15.56
CA ILE A 1073 19.91 34.47 -16.48
C ILE A 1073 18.43 34.09 -16.60
N ASN A 1074 17.96 33.93 -17.83
CA ASN A 1074 16.58 33.56 -18.14
C ASN A 1074 16.32 32.06 -17.89
N LEU A 1075 15.25 31.77 -17.13
CA LEU A 1075 14.86 30.41 -16.72
C LEU A 1075 13.50 29.98 -17.29
N THR A 1076 12.89 30.82 -18.13
CA THR A 1076 11.47 30.68 -18.49
C THR A 1076 11.22 29.55 -19.48
N LYS A 1077 12.23 29.18 -20.28
CA LYS A 1077 12.14 28.27 -21.44
C LYS A 1077 11.22 28.76 -22.56
N GLU A 1078 10.53 29.88 -22.36
CA GLU A 1078 9.62 30.45 -23.34
C GLU A 1078 10.41 30.90 -24.56
N LEU A 1079 9.79 30.77 -25.74
CA LEU A 1079 10.43 31.08 -27.03
C LEU A 1079 11.75 30.33 -27.30
N GLY A 1080 12.02 29.23 -26.58
CA GLY A 1080 13.24 28.45 -26.72
C GLY A 1080 14.43 29.00 -25.92
N HIS A 1081 14.22 29.95 -25.01
CA HIS A 1081 15.24 30.51 -24.12
C HIS A 1081 15.56 29.56 -22.95
N SER A 1082 16.02 28.36 -23.30
CA SER A 1082 16.46 27.34 -22.35
C SER A 1082 17.99 27.35 -22.20
N ILE A 1083 18.48 26.87 -21.06
CA ILE A 1083 19.89 26.53 -20.88
C ILE A 1083 20.09 25.13 -21.46
N ILE A 1084 20.70 25.04 -22.64
CA ILE A 1084 20.91 23.77 -23.34
C ILE A 1084 22.39 23.45 -23.31
N ILE A 1085 22.72 22.24 -22.83
CA ILE A 1085 24.05 21.67 -22.97
C ILE A 1085 24.04 20.59 -24.05
N LYS A 1086 25.06 20.62 -24.89
CA LYS A 1086 25.28 19.66 -25.96
C LYS A 1086 26.62 18.97 -25.78
N ASN A 1087 26.61 17.64 -25.74
CA ASN A 1087 27.83 16.85 -25.83
C ASN A 1087 28.28 16.79 -27.28
N LEU A 1088 29.49 17.31 -27.54
CA LEU A 1088 30.03 17.43 -28.89
C LEU A 1088 30.56 16.09 -29.44
N ASP A 1089 30.77 15.09 -28.58
CA ASP A 1089 31.29 13.77 -28.97
C ASP A 1089 30.19 12.88 -29.57
N ASN A 1090 28.98 12.90 -29.00
CA ASN A 1090 27.83 12.09 -29.44
C ASN A 1090 26.65 12.91 -29.98
N ASN A 1091 26.78 14.24 -30.01
CA ASN A 1091 25.78 15.18 -30.51
C ASN A 1091 24.44 15.15 -29.73
N GLN A 1092 24.43 14.64 -28.49
CA GLN A 1092 23.27 14.64 -27.60
C GLN A 1092 23.10 16.00 -26.93
N SER A 1093 21.88 16.55 -26.93
CA SER A 1093 21.53 17.80 -26.26
C SER A 1093 20.54 17.54 -25.13
N ILE A 1094 20.68 18.27 -24.02
CA ILE A 1094 19.82 18.18 -22.84
C ILE A 1094 19.48 19.60 -22.38
N ASP A 1095 18.20 19.86 -22.11
CA ASP A 1095 17.75 21.07 -21.40
C ASP A 1095 18.02 20.90 -19.90
N ILE A 1096 18.86 21.78 -19.34
CA ILE A 1096 19.28 21.75 -17.94
C ILE A 1096 18.80 22.98 -17.15
N THR A 1097 17.85 23.74 -17.72
CA THR A 1097 17.32 24.98 -17.11
C THR A 1097 16.73 24.70 -15.72
N ASP A 1098 16.05 23.57 -15.55
CA ASP A 1098 15.44 23.18 -14.27
C ASP A 1098 16.46 22.79 -13.19
N ASN A 1099 17.75 22.78 -13.49
CA ASN A 1099 18.81 22.56 -12.52
C ASN A 1099 19.65 23.80 -12.24
N PHE A 1100 19.40 24.93 -12.91
CA PHE A 1100 20.05 26.19 -12.60
C PHE A 1100 19.48 26.80 -11.32
N PHE A 1101 20.38 27.27 -10.46
CA PHE A 1101 20.08 28.11 -9.31
C PHE A 1101 21.06 29.26 -9.30
N TYR A 1102 20.58 30.47 -9.00
CA TYR A 1102 21.48 31.56 -8.65
C TYR A 1102 22.24 31.24 -7.36
N ASP A 1103 23.48 31.70 -7.29
CA ASP A 1103 24.32 31.61 -6.10
C ASP A 1103 23.68 32.36 -4.90
N TYR A 1104 24.18 32.09 -3.69
CA TYR A 1104 23.70 32.74 -2.48
C TYR A 1104 23.67 34.26 -2.60
N ASN A 1105 22.48 34.85 -2.44
CA ASN A 1105 22.21 36.29 -2.50
C ASN A 1105 22.63 36.93 -3.86
N SER A 1106 22.71 36.13 -4.93
CA SER A 1106 23.00 36.62 -6.28
C SER A 1106 21.74 36.68 -7.14
N ILE A 1107 21.67 37.72 -7.97
CA ILE A 1107 20.69 37.84 -9.07
C ILE A 1107 21.38 37.88 -10.45
N THR A 1108 22.70 37.66 -10.49
CA THR A 1108 23.52 37.81 -11.69
C THR A 1108 24.31 36.56 -12.03
N THR A 1109 24.64 35.71 -11.05
CA THR A 1109 25.52 34.55 -11.22
C THR A 1109 24.89 33.29 -10.67
N GLY A 1110 25.03 32.19 -11.40
CA GLY A 1110 24.70 30.85 -10.92
C GLY A 1110 25.61 29.79 -11.53
N ARG A 1111 25.62 28.61 -10.93
CA ARG A 1111 26.51 27.51 -11.31
C ARG A 1111 25.76 26.18 -11.49
N ILE A 1112 26.16 25.40 -12.50
CA ILE A 1112 25.63 24.05 -12.76
C ILE A 1112 26.79 23.04 -12.84
N ASP A 1113 26.70 21.93 -12.10
CA ASP A 1113 27.62 20.79 -12.23
C ASP A 1113 27.25 19.95 -13.48
N LEU A 1114 28.13 19.95 -14.49
CA LEU A 1114 27.85 19.33 -15.78
C LEU A 1114 28.09 17.81 -15.79
N GLU A 1115 28.80 17.25 -14.81
CA GLU A 1115 29.14 15.82 -14.79
C GLU A 1115 27.91 14.93 -14.59
N ASN A 1116 26.81 15.47 -14.07
CA ASN A 1116 25.58 14.72 -13.79
C ASN A 1116 24.71 14.44 -15.04
N TYR A 1117 25.12 14.95 -16.22
CA TYR A 1117 24.32 14.89 -17.45
C TYR A 1117 24.91 13.98 -18.53
N PHE A 1118 26.23 13.79 -18.54
CA PHE A 1118 26.90 12.95 -19.51
C PHE A 1118 27.84 11.98 -18.80
N SER A 1119 27.64 10.69 -19.03
CA SER A 1119 28.47 9.61 -18.46
C SER A 1119 29.87 9.54 -19.07
N THR A 1120 30.05 10.10 -20.27
CA THR A 1120 31.32 10.13 -21.01
C THR A 1120 31.42 11.38 -21.88
N GLY A 1121 32.62 11.94 -21.97
CA GLY A 1121 32.92 13.11 -22.79
C GLY A 1121 33.51 14.25 -21.97
N VAL A 1122 34.29 15.11 -22.62
CA VAL A 1122 34.85 16.33 -22.01
C VAL A 1122 34.75 17.53 -22.97
N ASN A 1123 33.90 17.37 -23.99
CA ASN A 1123 33.68 18.34 -25.06
C ASN A 1123 32.21 18.76 -25.04
N TYR A 1124 31.94 20.02 -24.73
CA TYR A 1124 30.58 20.55 -24.54
C TYR A 1124 30.38 21.85 -25.30
N SER A 1125 29.15 22.08 -25.77
CA SER A 1125 28.64 23.43 -26.04
C SER A 1125 27.53 23.74 -25.04
N LEU A 1126 27.51 24.95 -24.51
CA LEU A 1126 26.44 25.44 -23.65
C LEU A 1126 25.91 26.75 -24.23
N ILE A 1127 24.59 26.82 -24.43
CA ILE A 1127 23.88 28.05 -24.78
C ILE A 1127 23.00 28.48 -23.61
N ALA A 1128 23.04 29.76 -23.27
CA ALA A 1128 22.21 30.39 -22.25
C ALA A 1128 21.77 31.78 -22.70
N TRP A 1129 20.73 32.30 -22.06
CA TRP A 1129 20.12 33.59 -22.37
C TRP A 1129 20.10 34.45 -21.11
N ASP A 1130 20.35 35.75 -21.26
CA ASP A 1130 20.12 36.71 -20.18
C ASP A 1130 18.62 37.00 -20.05
N ASN A 1131 18.23 37.69 -18.98
CA ASN A 1131 16.85 38.12 -18.75
C ASN A 1131 16.34 39.16 -19.77
N ALA A 1132 17.19 39.73 -20.63
CA ALA A 1132 16.83 40.62 -21.73
C ALA A 1132 16.80 39.91 -23.10
N ASN A 1133 16.86 38.58 -23.09
CA ASN A 1133 16.80 37.71 -24.25
C ASN A 1133 17.99 37.84 -25.21
N ASN A 1134 19.17 38.19 -24.69
CA ASN A 1134 20.44 38.11 -25.42
C ASN A 1134 21.08 36.72 -25.21
N PRO A 1135 21.32 35.94 -26.28
CA PRO A 1135 21.93 34.63 -26.17
C PRO A 1135 23.46 34.71 -26.08
N SER A 1136 24.06 33.69 -25.49
CA SER A 1136 25.49 33.40 -25.63
C SER A 1136 25.70 31.90 -25.69
N GLU A 1137 26.60 31.46 -26.57
CA GLU A 1137 27.00 30.06 -26.71
C GLU A 1137 28.51 29.97 -26.49
N GLN A 1138 28.94 29.04 -25.64
CA GLN A 1138 30.35 28.79 -25.37
C GLN A 1138 30.65 27.30 -25.52
N GLU A 1139 31.64 26.99 -26.38
CA GLU A 1139 32.20 25.65 -26.52
C GLU A 1139 33.44 25.48 -25.64
N ILE A 1140 33.60 24.27 -25.10
CA ILE A 1140 34.85 23.80 -24.52
C ILE A 1140 35.22 22.42 -25.04
N ARG A 1141 36.50 22.26 -25.41
CA ARG A 1141 37.08 20.97 -25.82
C ARG A 1141 38.27 20.62 -24.96
N LEU A 1142 38.15 19.63 -24.09
CA LEU A 1142 39.22 19.24 -23.17
C LEU A 1142 39.85 17.92 -23.60
N PHE A 1143 41.04 17.64 -23.07
CA PHE A 1143 41.63 16.31 -23.16
C PHE A 1143 41.42 15.59 -21.82
N SER A 1144 40.80 14.40 -21.86
CA SER A 1144 40.74 13.52 -20.69
C SER A 1144 42.12 12.94 -20.44
N SER A 1145 42.77 13.34 -19.35
CA SER A 1145 44.02 12.72 -18.94
C SER A 1145 43.72 11.45 -18.15
N ASN A 1146 43.77 10.27 -18.80
CA ASN A 1146 43.67 8.98 -18.10
C ASN A 1146 44.94 8.63 -17.29
N ASP A 1147 45.87 9.56 -17.16
CA ASP A 1147 47.16 9.36 -16.52
C ASP A 1147 47.21 10.11 -15.18
N GLU A 1148 47.17 9.38 -14.07
CA GLU A 1148 47.52 9.89 -12.73
C GLU A 1148 48.99 10.37 -12.61
N ASN A 1149 49.75 10.30 -13.70
CA ASN A 1149 51.18 10.59 -13.76
C ASN A 1149 51.46 11.99 -14.31
N LEU A 1150 52.41 12.69 -13.68
CA LEU A 1150 52.89 13.98 -14.15
C LEU A 1150 53.56 13.86 -15.54
N ARG A 1151 53.04 14.62 -16.51
CA ARG A 1151 53.55 14.69 -17.89
C ARG A 1151 53.80 16.13 -18.30
N LEU A 1152 54.78 16.29 -19.19
CA LEU A 1152 55.13 17.53 -19.87
C LEU A 1152 54.73 17.42 -21.35
N TYR A 1153 53.75 18.23 -21.75
CA TYR A 1153 53.28 18.35 -23.13
C TYR A 1153 53.83 19.61 -23.78
N ASN A 1154 53.77 19.66 -25.12
CA ASN A 1154 54.04 20.87 -25.91
C ASN A 1154 55.35 21.58 -25.55
N VAL A 1155 56.41 20.80 -25.27
CA VAL A 1155 57.72 21.33 -24.88
C VAL A 1155 58.51 21.76 -26.10
N PHE A 1156 58.59 23.07 -26.32
CA PHE A 1156 59.42 23.67 -27.35
C PHE A 1156 59.89 25.07 -26.92
N ASN A 1157 60.65 25.74 -27.79
CA ASN A 1157 60.97 27.14 -27.60
C ASN A 1157 60.76 27.91 -28.91
N PHE A 1158 60.29 29.16 -28.84
CA PHE A 1158 60.03 30.00 -30.00
C PHE A 1158 60.37 31.47 -29.71
N PRO A 1159 61.03 32.20 -30.64
CA PRO A 1159 61.63 31.72 -31.89
C PRO A 1159 62.81 30.77 -31.65
N ASN A 1160 63.09 29.90 -32.63
CA ASN A 1160 64.23 28.99 -32.65
C ASN A 1160 64.67 28.68 -34.11
N PRO A 1161 65.82 29.19 -34.60
CA PRO A 1161 66.83 29.97 -33.89
C PRO A 1161 66.32 31.34 -33.41
N PHE A 1162 66.97 31.91 -32.39
CA PHE A 1162 66.65 33.27 -31.91
C PHE A 1162 67.85 34.22 -31.92
N MET A 1163 67.57 35.52 -32.07
CA MET A 1163 68.55 36.62 -32.02
C MET A 1163 68.70 37.19 -30.60
N SER A 1164 67.62 37.78 -30.06
CA SER A 1164 67.63 38.51 -28.78
C SER A 1164 67.04 37.70 -27.62
N ASN A 1165 65.86 37.11 -27.81
CA ASN A 1165 65.15 36.31 -26.82
C ASN A 1165 64.46 35.10 -27.44
N THR A 1166 64.16 34.13 -26.60
CA THR A 1166 63.27 33.00 -26.93
C THR A 1166 62.35 32.77 -25.73
N THR A 1167 61.26 32.07 -25.96
CA THR A 1167 60.34 31.67 -24.92
C THR A 1167 60.27 30.17 -24.89
N PHE A 1168 60.61 29.55 -23.76
CA PHE A 1168 60.32 28.15 -23.51
C PHE A 1168 58.83 28.00 -23.22
N THR A 1169 58.20 27.06 -23.89
CA THR A 1169 56.79 26.74 -23.75
C THR A 1169 56.66 25.30 -23.31
N PHE A 1170 55.75 25.03 -22.37
CA PHE A 1170 55.41 23.68 -21.92
C PHE A 1170 54.01 23.66 -21.29
N GLU A 1171 53.41 22.47 -21.23
CA GLU A 1171 52.13 22.24 -20.58
C GLU A 1171 52.25 21.11 -19.55
N LEU A 1172 51.60 21.27 -18.40
CA LEU A 1172 51.63 20.32 -17.28
C LEU A 1172 50.30 19.59 -17.12
N SER A 1173 50.34 18.26 -16.94
CA SER A 1173 49.14 17.47 -16.61
C SER A 1173 48.69 17.61 -15.16
N LEU A 1174 49.60 17.91 -14.23
CA LEU A 1174 49.38 18.03 -12.79
C LEU A 1174 50.23 19.18 -12.24
N GLU A 1175 49.88 19.70 -11.06
CA GLU A 1175 50.73 20.69 -10.37
C GLU A 1175 52.14 20.12 -10.17
N ALA A 1176 53.15 20.91 -10.52
CA ALA A 1176 54.54 20.50 -10.40
C ALA A 1176 55.51 21.68 -10.25
N ASP A 1177 56.58 21.43 -9.51
CA ASP A 1177 57.80 22.23 -9.55
C ASP A 1177 58.48 22.05 -10.91
N VAL A 1178 58.65 23.13 -11.68
CA VAL A 1178 59.36 23.12 -12.97
C VAL A 1178 60.68 23.87 -12.91
N ALA A 1179 61.74 23.26 -13.44
CA ALA A 1179 63.06 23.86 -13.63
C ALA A 1179 63.56 23.65 -15.05
N ILE A 1180 64.31 24.61 -15.59
CA ILE A 1180 64.93 24.52 -16.92
C ILE A 1180 66.44 24.59 -16.78
N ASP A 1181 67.14 23.59 -17.29
CA ASP A 1181 68.60 23.59 -17.41
C ASP A 1181 69.01 23.78 -18.87
N ILE A 1182 70.01 24.61 -19.14
CA ILE A 1182 70.56 24.83 -20.49
C ILE A 1182 72.03 24.42 -20.51
N TYR A 1183 72.44 23.65 -21.51
CA TYR A 1183 73.75 23.04 -21.66
C TYR A 1183 74.37 23.35 -23.03
N THR A 1184 75.71 23.39 -23.10
CA THR A 1184 76.45 23.28 -24.38
C THR A 1184 76.26 21.88 -24.97
N LEU A 1185 76.57 21.69 -26.26
CA LEU A 1185 76.66 20.34 -26.86
C LEU A 1185 77.66 19.41 -26.15
N GLY A 1186 78.71 19.96 -25.53
CA GLY A 1186 79.68 19.21 -24.71
C GLY A 1186 79.21 18.89 -23.28
N GLY A 1187 77.94 19.14 -22.94
CA GLY A 1187 77.36 18.79 -21.62
C GLY A 1187 77.63 19.79 -20.48
N ARG A 1188 78.39 20.88 -20.72
CA ARG A 1188 78.57 21.96 -19.73
C ARG A 1188 77.26 22.71 -19.52
N LYS A 1189 76.78 22.78 -18.26
CA LYS A 1189 75.63 23.59 -17.85
C LYS A 1189 75.96 25.08 -17.90
N ILE A 1190 75.07 25.90 -18.45
CA ILE A 1190 75.32 27.33 -18.69
C ILE A 1190 74.26 28.24 -18.08
N LYS A 1191 73.03 27.76 -17.93
CA LYS A 1191 71.95 28.47 -17.24
C LYS A 1191 71.06 27.45 -16.52
N ASN A 1192 70.58 27.83 -15.34
CA ASN A 1192 69.52 27.14 -14.63
C ASN A 1192 68.42 28.15 -14.29
N PHE A 1193 67.18 27.74 -14.55
CA PHE A 1193 65.98 28.30 -13.95
C PHE A 1193 65.60 27.36 -12.81
N MET A 1194 65.65 27.88 -11.58
CA MET A 1194 65.34 27.13 -10.36
C MET A 1194 63.89 26.63 -10.39
N TYR A 1195 63.62 25.58 -9.61
CA TYR A 1195 62.27 25.06 -9.48
C TYR A 1195 61.31 26.14 -8.98
N LYS A 1196 60.22 26.34 -9.71
CA LYS A 1196 59.08 27.16 -9.30
C LYS A 1196 57.82 26.31 -9.46
N SER A 1197 56.88 26.42 -8.53
CA SER A 1197 55.60 25.71 -8.63
C SER A 1197 54.77 26.32 -9.77
N TYR A 1198 54.20 25.45 -10.59
CA TYR A 1198 53.27 25.77 -11.67
C TYR A 1198 52.05 24.86 -11.56
N GLN A 1199 50.87 25.47 -11.72
CA GLN A 1199 49.58 24.77 -11.78
C GLN A 1199 49.46 23.95 -13.08
N PRO A 1200 48.53 22.99 -13.20
CA PRO A 1200 48.24 22.32 -14.47
C PRO A 1200 47.93 23.32 -15.60
N GLY A 1201 48.25 22.96 -16.84
CA GLY A 1201 48.02 23.80 -18.02
C GLY A 1201 49.27 24.41 -18.64
N PHE A 1202 49.07 25.38 -19.53
CA PHE A 1202 50.10 25.98 -20.38
C PHE A 1202 50.93 27.04 -19.66
N HIS A 1203 52.25 26.99 -19.81
CA HIS A 1203 53.20 27.92 -19.19
C HIS A 1203 54.31 28.35 -20.14
N THR A 1204 54.85 29.54 -19.89
CA THR A 1204 55.97 30.10 -20.63
C THR A 1204 57.08 30.62 -19.71
N ILE A 1205 58.32 30.50 -20.15
CA ILE A 1205 59.51 31.05 -19.47
C ILE A 1205 60.40 31.72 -20.51
N GLU A 1206 60.57 33.04 -20.41
CA GLU A 1206 61.41 33.81 -21.31
C GLU A 1206 62.90 33.67 -20.98
N TRP A 1207 63.73 33.66 -22.03
CA TRP A 1207 65.18 33.66 -21.90
C TRP A 1207 65.87 34.53 -22.94
N GLY A 1208 66.62 35.53 -22.49
CA GLY A 1208 67.39 36.46 -23.34
C GLY A 1208 68.75 35.92 -23.81
N GLY A 1209 68.97 34.61 -23.85
CA GLY A 1209 70.24 34.01 -24.32
C GLY A 1209 71.48 34.39 -23.49
N LYS A 1210 71.30 34.60 -22.18
CA LYS A 1210 72.39 34.90 -21.21
C LYS A 1210 72.71 33.70 -20.33
N ASN A 1211 73.98 33.53 -19.97
CA ASN A 1211 74.43 32.54 -18.99
C ASN A 1211 74.07 32.95 -17.55
N GLU A 1212 74.49 32.13 -16.58
CA GLU A 1212 74.25 32.37 -15.15
C GLU A 1212 74.91 33.64 -14.61
N TYR A 1213 76.03 34.08 -15.21
CA TYR A 1213 76.74 35.33 -14.88
C TYR A 1213 76.21 36.57 -15.62
N GLY A 1214 75.12 36.44 -16.38
CA GLY A 1214 74.53 37.55 -17.13
C GLY A 1214 75.19 37.85 -18.49
N ASN A 1215 76.22 37.08 -18.88
CA ASN A 1215 76.90 37.26 -20.17
C ASN A 1215 76.10 36.61 -21.31
N LEU A 1216 76.10 37.28 -22.46
CA LEU A 1216 75.48 36.78 -23.69
C LEU A 1216 76.22 35.54 -24.23
N LEU A 1217 75.46 34.52 -24.65
CA LEU A 1217 76.00 33.30 -25.25
C LEU A 1217 76.37 33.48 -26.72
N SER A 1218 77.39 32.78 -27.21
CA SER A 1218 77.79 32.79 -28.62
C SER A 1218 76.76 32.11 -29.52
N ASN A 1219 76.76 32.47 -30.81
CA ASN A 1219 75.97 31.78 -31.83
C ASN A 1219 76.29 30.27 -31.84
N GLY A 1220 75.26 29.44 -32.03
CA GLY A 1220 75.40 27.99 -32.00
C GLY A 1220 74.20 27.26 -31.42
N VAL A 1221 74.27 25.93 -31.39
CA VAL A 1221 73.22 25.06 -30.86
C VAL A 1221 73.53 24.69 -29.41
N TYR A 1222 72.52 24.78 -28.56
CA TYR A 1222 72.51 24.40 -27.15
C TYR A 1222 71.40 23.38 -26.93
N VAL A 1223 71.47 22.69 -25.79
CA VAL A 1223 70.47 21.71 -25.37
C VAL A 1223 69.82 22.20 -24.10
N TYR A 1224 68.49 22.23 -24.05
CA TYR A 1224 67.77 22.53 -22.81
C TYR A 1224 67.02 21.30 -22.30
N LYS A 1225 66.85 21.23 -20.99
CA LYS A 1225 66.10 20.18 -20.29
C LYS A 1225 65.09 20.83 -19.35
N ILE A 1226 63.81 20.71 -19.67
CA ILE A 1226 62.71 21.09 -18.78
C ILE A 1226 62.41 19.88 -17.88
N LYS A 1227 62.44 20.08 -16.57
CA LYS A 1227 62.19 19.04 -15.56
C LYS A 1227 60.99 19.47 -14.73
N ALA A 1228 59.99 18.60 -14.61
CA ALA A 1228 58.85 18.79 -13.73
C ALA A 1228 58.86 17.71 -12.64
N ARG A 1229 58.53 18.08 -11.41
CA ARG A 1229 58.40 17.13 -10.30
C ARG A 1229 57.25 17.51 -9.37
N ASN A 1230 56.59 16.51 -8.80
CA ASN A 1230 55.70 16.66 -7.65
C ASN A 1230 56.06 15.62 -6.58
N ASN A 1231 55.26 15.49 -5.53
CA ASN A 1231 55.52 14.57 -4.40
C ASN A 1231 55.65 13.10 -4.84
N ASN A 1232 54.97 12.71 -5.94
CA ASN A 1232 54.82 11.31 -6.32
C ASN A 1232 55.52 10.95 -7.64
N SER A 1233 55.93 11.93 -8.46
CA SER A 1233 56.44 11.67 -9.82
C SER A 1233 57.39 12.76 -10.33
N LYS A 1234 58.26 12.36 -11.27
CA LYS A 1234 59.22 13.27 -11.95
C LYS A 1234 59.21 12.97 -13.44
N THR A 1235 59.20 14.01 -14.26
CA THR A 1235 59.28 13.89 -15.71
C THR A 1235 60.19 14.98 -16.29
N HIS A 1236 60.69 14.76 -17.50
CA HIS A 1236 61.50 15.76 -18.19
C HIS A 1236 61.42 15.63 -19.71
N LYS A 1237 61.65 16.74 -20.40
CA LYS A 1237 61.81 16.80 -21.86
C LYS A 1237 63.07 17.55 -22.21
N ILE A 1238 63.75 17.08 -23.24
CA ILE A 1238 64.97 17.68 -23.77
C ILE A 1238 64.66 18.24 -25.15
N GLY A 1239 65.08 19.48 -25.40
CA GLY A 1239 64.98 20.12 -26.71
C GLY A 1239 66.29 20.78 -27.11
N LYS A 1240 66.37 21.16 -28.39
CA LYS A 1240 67.50 21.90 -28.95
C LYS A 1240 67.10 23.36 -29.13
N ILE A 1241 68.03 24.25 -28.84
CA ILE A 1241 67.85 25.69 -29.00
C ILE A 1241 69.05 26.28 -29.72
N ALA A 1242 68.81 27.02 -30.79
CA ALA A 1242 69.83 27.65 -31.61
C ALA A 1242 69.84 29.17 -31.39
N ILE A 1243 71.04 29.72 -31.20
CA ILE A 1243 71.29 31.16 -31.15
C ILE A 1243 71.91 31.57 -32.49
N TYR A 1244 71.29 32.51 -33.18
CA TYR A 1244 71.80 33.12 -34.41
C TYR A 1244 71.61 34.62 -34.31
N ARG A 1245 72.69 35.33 -33.96
CA ARG A 1245 72.77 36.79 -33.85
C ARG A 1245 73.52 37.42 -35.00
#